data_AF-A0A956I1D8-F1
#
_entry.id   AF-A0A956I1D8-F1
#
_cell.length_a   1.000
_cell.length_b   1.000
_cell.length_c   1.000
_cell.angle_alpha   90.00
_cell.angle_beta   90.00
_cell.angle_gamma   90.00
#
_symmetry.space_group_name_H-M   'P 1'
#
loop_
_entity.id
_entity.type
_entity.pdbx_description
1 polymer ?
#
loop_
_entity_poly.entity_id
_entity_poly.type
_entity_poly.pdbx_seq_one_letter_code
_entity_poly.pdbx_strand_id
1 'polypeptide(L)'
;TDIRHNNGRTIESGSRGYAQLKQWMEAGHTRSGVPDETLADNLGVCVNGAGHHPLYTPGFGARFPASFQRFRNEVQPVLHDSCAGSRCHGSTVADLYLTCGDSEEELDWNFWVSVQHLTTPASTSGFLRRPLSTYRGGVFHEGGNIFASAEDPDYQVLFQWAEELVTNNPEAIAPPTDISEGLRFFANRVQPTLVRKGCMFMNCHSVSMFHDLRLQTGAQGHFSRIGTYRNYETSRLLLALDASDPNESRIIAKNLYPPEFVPGSPGIFHRGAALFEDFSTDGTVNGATPDDCAGFDLDNGDLNEVPAYCTMIRWHEIERQAAIARGEIFPDSDVVRAVAWISRPTGVGEPRDFDTYRPGADLMLASASVDAASGDLSLSGGASVLSGCGLDPSTADLRGLAVSWDGETLAFGARASGSAPLRLYRMRSDGTNCERVPGIAASSDTENGILTHDFDPAFGANGALVFASTRGNSDASILGMSGPTRTPAAMQPNANIYVQDPGGEVRQLTYLLNQEMQPSFMTDGRIIFTTEKREPDFHQLAGRRQNLDGGDYHPLFAQRSSVGYEMATEIVELLDRNFALVAAPLDAADGAGQIIVVNRSIGPDQATPRPTGDNYYIASQRHPTSSGAWRSPSPLPTGRLLVSCDQGASSLTAGNFDFQLCELDVDSGRVREIGGAAGRADIEAVAVFARADREIFVSSVAEANGHTYIERGQTDAQVEVVDFPLIATLLFSNTREGRPVDTNIGGIDVYAEYPPPMGATGFGSVSANVQTDDYGMMFLDRRMVGHVSLNPDGSTHFRYPGGLPIVLAATDWDGNPIMFPEGAAFSGPVIQREQMQFFPGERSHQSFRRELFNGMCGGCHGSITNRELDVVVDIDVLTSASQAMSYGTDPQSLGL
;
A
#
# COMPACT_ATOMS: atom_id res chain seq x y z
N THR A 1 -20.68 -7.67 -21.27
CA THR A 1 -19.59 -6.94 -20.62
C THR A 1 -19.19 -5.80 -21.50
N ASP A 2 -19.11 -4.60 -20.93
CA ASP A 2 -19.05 -3.34 -21.68
C ASP A 2 -17.61 -2.81 -21.73
N ILE A 3 -16.65 -3.59 -22.25
CA ILE A 3 -15.23 -3.20 -22.20
C ILE A 3 -14.98 -1.99 -23.11
N ARG A 4 -14.65 -0.85 -22.50
CA ARG A 4 -14.09 0.34 -23.19
C ARG A 4 -12.60 0.38 -22.88
N HIS A 5 -11.73 0.18 -23.88
CA HIS A 5 -10.28 0.36 -23.69
C HIS A 5 -9.95 1.85 -23.78
N ASN A 6 -9.03 2.33 -22.94
CA ASN A 6 -8.55 3.71 -23.05
C ASN A 6 -8.00 3.93 -24.48
N ASN A 7 -8.52 4.95 -25.18
CA ASN A 7 -8.18 5.27 -26.56
C ASN A 7 -8.62 4.27 -27.66
N GLY A 8 -9.46 3.27 -27.33
CA GLY A 8 -9.97 2.27 -28.27
C GLY A 8 -11.49 2.38 -28.51
N ARG A 9 -11.93 2.19 -29.76
CA ARG A 9 -13.35 1.98 -30.06
C ARG A 9 -13.81 0.68 -29.42
N THR A 10 -15.01 0.67 -28.83
CA THR A 10 -15.69 -0.54 -28.37
C THR A 10 -15.75 -1.55 -29.53
N ILE A 11 -15.32 -2.80 -29.29
CA ILE A 11 -15.50 -3.85 -30.29
C ILE A 11 -16.99 -4.19 -30.31
N GLU A 12 -17.68 -3.82 -31.40
CA GLU A 12 -19.10 -4.13 -31.55
C GLU A 12 -19.33 -5.64 -31.44
N SER A 13 -20.34 -6.06 -30.68
CA SER A 13 -20.71 -7.46 -30.46
C SER A 13 -21.07 -8.21 -31.76
N GLY A 14 -21.48 -7.47 -32.81
CA GLY A 14 -21.72 -8.00 -34.15
C GLY A 14 -20.49 -8.06 -35.06
N SER A 15 -19.34 -7.57 -34.61
CA SER A 15 -18.13 -7.50 -35.43
C SER A 15 -17.43 -8.86 -35.57
N ARG A 16 -16.71 -9.05 -36.67
CA ARG A 16 -15.82 -10.21 -36.84
C ARG A 16 -14.75 -10.26 -35.75
N GLY A 17 -14.28 -9.11 -35.26
CA GLY A 17 -13.30 -9.03 -34.16
C GLY A 17 -13.85 -9.62 -32.86
N TYR A 18 -15.09 -9.29 -32.50
CA TYR A 18 -15.77 -9.88 -31.33
C TYR A 18 -15.98 -11.39 -31.49
N ALA A 19 -16.47 -11.82 -32.66
CA ALA A 19 -16.68 -13.25 -32.93
C ALA A 19 -15.38 -14.06 -32.87
N GLN A 20 -14.28 -13.50 -33.38
CA GLN A 20 -12.95 -14.13 -33.33
C GLN A 20 -12.41 -14.22 -31.90
N LEU A 21 -12.50 -13.13 -31.12
CA LEU A 21 -12.11 -13.10 -29.70
C LEU A 21 -12.95 -14.08 -28.87
N LYS A 22 -14.27 -14.07 -29.06
CA LYS A 22 -15.19 -15.00 -28.40
C LYS A 22 -14.85 -16.45 -28.75
N GLN A 23 -14.61 -16.74 -30.03
CA GLN A 23 -14.16 -18.07 -30.46
C GLN A 23 -12.85 -18.47 -29.78
N TRP A 24 -11.88 -17.56 -29.67
CA TRP A 24 -10.59 -17.84 -29.02
C TRP A 24 -10.72 -18.05 -27.52
N MET A 25 -11.58 -17.28 -26.85
CA MET A 25 -11.87 -17.43 -25.42
C MET A 25 -12.64 -18.73 -25.13
N GLU A 26 -13.67 -19.05 -25.94
CA GLU A 26 -14.47 -20.27 -25.81
C GLU A 26 -13.67 -21.55 -26.10
N ALA A 27 -12.65 -21.45 -26.96
CA ALA A 27 -11.74 -22.55 -27.27
C ALA A 27 -10.49 -22.59 -26.36
N GLY A 28 -10.45 -21.82 -25.27
CA GLY A 28 -9.41 -21.94 -24.23
C GLY A 28 -7.99 -21.64 -24.72
N HIS A 29 -7.82 -20.81 -25.75
CA HIS A 29 -6.51 -20.56 -26.34
C HIS A 29 -5.59 -19.77 -25.39
N THR A 30 -4.43 -20.34 -25.08
CA THR A 30 -3.27 -19.64 -24.50
C THR A 30 -2.48 -18.91 -25.60
N ARG A 31 -1.41 -18.18 -25.26
CA ARG A 31 -0.54 -17.42 -26.19
C ARG A 31 0.00 -18.27 -27.37
N SER A 32 0.02 -19.60 -27.25
CA SER A 32 0.46 -20.55 -28.27
C SER A 32 -0.67 -21.12 -29.16
N GLY A 33 -1.93 -20.85 -28.83
CA GLY A 33 -3.08 -21.33 -29.61
C GLY A 33 -3.38 -22.82 -29.47
N VAL A 34 -2.79 -23.53 -28.50
CA VAL A 34 -3.04 -24.96 -28.27
C VAL A 34 -3.87 -25.15 -26.99
N PRO A 35 -4.93 -25.98 -27.05
CA PRO A 35 -5.62 -26.50 -25.89
C PRO A 35 -4.74 -27.10 -24.80
N ASP A 36 -4.89 -26.64 -23.56
CA ASP A 36 -4.29 -27.29 -22.41
C ASP A 36 -5.28 -28.27 -21.75
N GLU A 37 -5.10 -29.56 -22.03
CA GLU A 37 -5.78 -30.68 -21.35
C GLU A 37 -4.88 -31.31 -20.27
N THR A 38 -3.74 -30.71 -19.96
CA THR A 38 -2.83 -31.24 -18.95
C THR A 38 -3.53 -31.21 -17.60
N LEU A 39 -3.53 -32.36 -16.94
CA LEU A 39 -3.99 -32.44 -15.56
C LEU A 39 -2.87 -31.96 -14.65
N ALA A 40 -3.25 -31.13 -13.68
CA ALA A 40 -2.37 -30.70 -12.62
C ALA A 40 -2.41 -31.72 -11.48
N ASP A 41 -1.23 -32.01 -10.94
CA ASP A 41 -1.11 -32.78 -9.72
C ASP A 41 -1.37 -31.88 -8.50
N ASN A 42 -1.74 -32.49 -7.37
CA ASN A 42 -1.79 -31.79 -6.10
C ASN A 42 -0.36 -31.41 -5.66
N LEU A 43 -0.10 -30.10 -5.53
CA LEU A 43 1.24 -29.59 -5.27
C LEU A 43 1.44 -29.18 -3.81
N GLY A 44 2.55 -29.63 -3.23
CA GLY A 44 2.92 -29.34 -1.85
C GLY A 44 2.34 -30.35 -0.84
N VAL A 45 2.79 -30.26 0.41
CA VAL A 45 2.25 -31.10 1.48
C VAL A 45 0.91 -30.55 1.94
N CYS A 46 0.03 -31.43 2.38
CA CYS A 46 -1.20 -31.02 3.03
C CYS A 46 -0.91 -30.29 4.36
N VAL A 47 -1.72 -29.29 4.71
CA VAL A 47 -1.57 -28.49 5.93
C VAL A 47 -2.66 -28.77 6.96
N ASN A 48 -2.32 -28.63 8.24
CA ASN A 48 -3.23 -28.79 9.37
C ASN A 48 -3.63 -27.41 9.94
N GLY A 49 -4.72 -27.37 10.70
CA GLY A 49 -5.27 -26.18 11.34
C GLY A 49 -6.48 -25.63 10.59
N ALA A 50 -7.66 -25.80 11.18
CA ALA A 50 -8.92 -25.30 10.64
C ALA A 50 -8.85 -23.79 10.34
N GLY A 51 -9.48 -23.39 9.24
CA GLY A 51 -9.54 -21.99 8.87
C GLY A 51 -10.50 -21.18 9.74
N HIS A 52 -10.53 -19.88 9.49
CA HIS A 52 -11.45 -18.95 10.13
C HIS A 52 -12.15 -18.09 9.07
N HIS A 53 -13.43 -17.79 9.30
CA HIS A 53 -14.20 -16.85 8.48
C HIS A 53 -15.35 -16.25 9.30
N PRO A 54 -15.73 -14.96 9.11
CA PRO A 54 -16.83 -14.34 9.86
C PRO A 54 -18.19 -15.05 9.73
N LEU A 55 -18.40 -15.75 8.60
CA LEU A 55 -19.61 -16.54 8.33
C LEU A 55 -19.52 -18.01 8.77
N TYR A 56 -18.41 -18.43 9.37
CA TYR A 56 -18.22 -19.79 9.86
C TYR A 56 -18.52 -19.86 11.35
N THR A 57 -19.37 -20.81 11.73
CA THR A 57 -19.60 -21.18 13.13
C THR A 57 -19.24 -22.65 13.30
N PRO A 58 -18.32 -23.00 14.22
CA PRO A 58 -17.96 -24.40 14.48
C PRO A 58 -19.18 -25.27 14.80
N GLY A 59 -19.17 -26.50 14.28
CA GLY A 59 -20.28 -27.45 14.38
C GLY A 59 -21.29 -27.34 13.24
N PHE A 60 -20.91 -26.77 12.09
CA PHE A 60 -21.79 -26.64 10.94
C PHE A 60 -22.22 -28.01 10.38
N GLY A 61 -21.31 -28.97 10.31
CA GLY A 61 -21.55 -30.34 9.85
C GLY A 61 -22.59 -31.09 10.70
N ALA A 62 -22.69 -30.78 11.99
CA ALA A 62 -23.68 -31.37 12.88
C ALA A 62 -25.13 -31.03 12.50
N ARG A 63 -25.35 -29.95 11.73
CA ARG A 63 -26.67 -29.59 11.18
C ARG A 63 -27.12 -30.53 10.06
N PHE A 64 -26.18 -31.20 9.40
CA PHE A 64 -26.41 -32.04 8.23
C PHE A 64 -25.73 -33.42 8.39
N PRO A 65 -26.09 -34.20 9.43
CA PRO A 65 -25.29 -35.33 9.90
C PRO A 65 -25.08 -36.41 8.83
N ALA A 66 -26.08 -36.70 7.99
CA ALA A 66 -25.95 -37.67 6.91
C ALA A 66 -24.96 -37.20 5.82
N SER A 67 -25.09 -35.95 5.38
CA SER A 67 -24.20 -35.37 4.36
C SER A 67 -22.78 -35.15 4.89
N PHE A 68 -22.63 -34.78 6.17
CA PHE A 68 -21.32 -34.64 6.81
C PHE A 68 -20.59 -35.97 6.98
N GLN A 69 -21.30 -37.05 7.33
CA GLN A 69 -20.72 -38.40 7.35
C GLN A 69 -20.28 -38.86 5.96
N ARG A 70 -21.08 -38.58 4.93
CA ARG A 70 -20.70 -38.86 3.55
C ARG A 70 -19.47 -38.04 3.11
N PHE A 71 -19.46 -36.73 3.44
CA PHE A 71 -18.32 -35.86 3.17
C PHE A 71 -17.03 -36.43 3.77
N ARG A 72 -17.06 -36.80 5.06
CA ARG A 72 -15.92 -37.39 5.76
C ARG A 72 -15.38 -38.64 5.08
N ASN A 73 -16.27 -39.56 4.68
CA ASN A 73 -15.88 -40.88 4.22
C ASN A 73 -15.54 -40.92 2.72
N GLU A 74 -16.10 -40.02 1.92
CA GLU A 74 -16.03 -40.08 0.44
C GLU A 74 -15.40 -38.82 -0.16
N VAL A 75 -15.77 -37.62 0.30
CA VAL A 75 -15.35 -36.34 -0.32
C VAL A 75 -13.99 -35.86 0.22
N GLN A 76 -13.79 -35.90 1.53
CA GLN A 76 -12.55 -35.47 2.15
C GLN A 76 -11.32 -36.20 1.58
N PRO A 77 -11.33 -37.53 1.35
CA PRO A 77 -10.21 -38.21 0.71
C PRO A 77 -9.85 -37.65 -0.68
N VAL A 78 -10.86 -37.37 -1.52
CA VAL A 78 -10.65 -36.76 -2.85
C VAL A 78 -10.02 -35.37 -2.71
N LEU A 79 -10.54 -34.54 -1.79
CA LEU A 79 -10.00 -33.21 -1.54
C LEU A 79 -8.58 -33.24 -0.97
N HIS A 80 -8.28 -34.16 -0.07
CA HIS A 80 -6.94 -34.36 0.48
C HIS A 80 -5.94 -34.73 -0.62
N ASP A 81 -6.27 -35.73 -1.44
CA ASP A 81 -5.35 -36.30 -2.42
C ASP A 81 -5.14 -35.39 -3.63
N SER A 82 -6.18 -34.68 -4.07
CA SER A 82 -6.16 -33.93 -5.33
C SER A 82 -6.12 -32.40 -5.18
N CYS A 83 -6.44 -31.85 -4.01
CA CYS A 83 -6.65 -30.41 -3.86
C CYS A 83 -5.88 -29.76 -2.68
N ALA A 84 -5.72 -30.44 -1.55
CA ALA A 84 -5.35 -29.82 -0.26
C ALA A 84 -3.84 -29.52 -0.08
N GLY A 85 -3.02 -29.69 -1.11
CA GLY A 85 -1.59 -29.39 -1.05
C GLY A 85 -1.33 -27.90 -0.82
N SER A 86 -0.23 -27.59 -0.12
CA SER A 86 0.11 -26.22 0.31
C SER A 86 0.31 -25.21 -0.83
N ARG A 87 0.48 -25.66 -2.08
CA ARG A 87 0.56 -24.81 -3.28
C ARG A 87 -0.74 -24.80 -4.10
N CYS A 88 -1.77 -25.49 -3.62
CA CYS A 88 -3.12 -25.48 -4.17
C CYS A 88 -4.06 -24.89 -3.11
N HIS A 89 -4.86 -25.73 -2.44
CA HIS A 89 -5.85 -25.29 -1.45
C HIS A 89 -5.37 -25.34 0.00
N GLY A 90 -4.15 -25.82 0.27
CA GLY A 90 -3.53 -25.75 1.60
C GLY A 90 -2.98 -24.38 1.98
N SER A 91 -3.36 -23.33 1.24
CA SER A 91 -2.99 -21.94 1.53
C SER A 91 -4.25 -21.13 1.86
N THR A 92 -4.18 -20.29 2.90
CA THR A 92 -5.30 -19.44 3.33
C THR A 92 -5.69 -18.38 2.28
N VAL A 93 -4.84 -18.19 1.26
CA VAL A 93 -5.14 -17.38 0.07
C VAL A 93 -6.28 -17.97 -0.75
N ALA A 94 -6.37 -19.30 -0.82
CA ALA A 94 -7.41 -19.96 -1.60
C ALA A 94 -8.79 -19.66 -1.00
N ASP A 95 -9.78 -19.36 -1.86
CA ASP A 95 -11.18 -19.22 -1.43
C ASP A 95 -11.69 -20.51 -0.77
N LEU A 96 -11.27 -21.65 -1.32
CA LEU A 96 -11.50 -22.97 -0.78
C LEU A 96 -10.25 -23.41 0.00
N TYR A 97 -9.95 -22.79 1.14
CA TYR A 97 -8.84 -23.25 2.00
C TYR A 97 -9.18 -24.61 2.62
N LEU A 98 -8.38 -25.63 2.31
CA LEU A 98 -8.55 -27.01 2.73
C LEU A 98 -7.41 -27.44 3.64
N THR A 99 -7.78 -28.20 4.66
CA THR A 99 -6.85 -28.85 5.60
C THR A 99 -6.81 -30.35 5.39
N CYS A 100 -5.95 -31.06 6.09
CA CYS A 100 -5.86 -32.53 5.99
C CYS A 100 -7.11 -33.25 6.48
N GLY A 101 -7.90 -32.63 7.37
CA GLY A 101 -9.11 -33.27 7.89
C GLY A 101 -8.77 -34.32 8.94
N ASP A 102 -7.64 -34.16 9.63
CA ASP A 102 -7.15 -35.12 10.64
C ASP A 102 -7.86 -34.94 11.99
N SER A 103 -8.60 -33.83 12.15
CA SER A 103 -9.42 -33.54 13.32
C SER A 103 -10.88 -33.26 12.96
N GLU A 104 -11.79 -33.40 13.94
CA GLU A 104 -13.21 -33.04 13.77
C GLU A 104 -13.40 -31.57 13.42
N GLU A 105 -12.56 -30.69 13.97
CA GLU A 105 -12.60 -29.24 13.69
C GLU A 105 -12.22 -28.94 12.25
N GLU A 106 -11.18 -29.61 11.74
CA GLU A 106 -10.73 -29.51 10.35
C GLU A 106 -11.77 -30.09 9.38
N LEU A 107 -12.38 -31.23 9.70
CA LEU A 107 -13.45 -31.82 8.90
C LEU A 107 -14.67 -30.91 8.84
N ASP A 108 -15.07 -30.32 9.97
CA ASP A 108 -16.20 -29.37 10.02
C ASP A 108 -15.93 -28.13 9.18
N TRP A 109 -14.71 -27.59 9.25
CA TRP A 109 -14.25 -26.50 8.39
C TRP A 109 -14.27 -26.89 6.91
N ASN A 110 -13.62 -28.00 6.53
CA ASN A 110 -13.54 -28.47 5.15
C ASN A 110 -14.94 -28.73 4.55
N PHE A 111 -15.87 -29.26 5.36
CA PHE A 111 -17.26 -29.41 4.96
C PHE A 111 -17.92 -28.05 4.74
N TRP A 112 -17.84 -27.14 5.72
CA TRP A 112 -18.44 -25.81 5.61
C TRP A 112 -17.92 -25.02 4.41
N VAL A 113 -16.60 -24.97 4.20
CA VAL A 113 -15.96 -24.20 3.12
C VAL A 113 -16.33 -24.77 1.74
N SER A 114 -16.42 -26.10 1.62
CA SER A 114 -16.89 -26.77 0.39
C SER A 114 -18.34 -26.40 0.09
N VAL A 115 -19.21 -26.40 1.10
CA VAL A 115 -20.63 -25.98 0.96
C VAL A 115 -20.75 -24.54 0.48
N GLN A 116 -19.85 -23.62 0.87
CA GLN A 116 -19.90 -22.22 0.44
C GLN A 116 -19.64 -22.01 -1.06
N HIS A 117 -19.16 -23.04 -1.76
CA HIS A 117 -18.89 -23.04 -3.20
C HIS A 117 -19.99 -23.72 -4.03
N LEU A 118 -21.01 -24.29 -3.37
CA LEU A 118 -22.13 -24.98 -4.01
C LEU A 118 -23.22 -24.01 -4.47
N THR A 119 -23.96 -24.42 -5.51
CA THR A 119 -25.07 -23.69 -6.13
C THR A 119 -26.20 -24.66 -6.47
N THR A 120 -27.37 -24.12 -6.85
CA THR A 120 -28.46 -24.91 -7.46
C THR A 120 -28.66 -24.46 -8.90
N PRO A 121 -28.52 -25.35 -9.90
CA PRO A 121 -28.17 -26.78 -9.78
C PRO A 121 -26.68 -27.00 -9.42
N ALA A 122 -26.36 -28.09 -8.73
CA ALA A 122 -24.99 -28.39 -8.25
C ALA A 122 -23.93 -28.35 -9.36
N SER A 123 -24.29 -28.77 -10.57
CA SER A 123 -23.40 -28.80 -11.75
C SER A 123 -22.89 -27.43 -12.19
N THR A 124 -23.43 -26.30 -11.70
CA THR A 124 -22.91 -24.96 -12.00
C THR A 124 -21.98 -24.41 -10.90
N SER A 125 -21.80 -25.17 -9.82
CA SER A 125 -20.99 -24.75 -8.67
C SER A 125 -19.53 -24.57 -9.04
N GLY A 126 -18.88 -23.59 -8.40
CA GLY A 126 -17.43 -23.42 -8.52
C GLY A 126 -16.67 -24.66 -8.06
N PHE A 127 -17.21 -25.35 -7.04
CA PHE A 127 -16.66 -26.60 -6.50
C PHE A 127 -16.45 -27.70 -7.55
N LEU A 128 -17.33 -27.78 -8.54
CA LEU A 128 -17.24 -28.79 -9.61
C LEU A 128 -16.65 -28.22 -10.90
N ARG A 129 -16.94 -26.96 -11.23
CA ARG A 129 -16.53 -26.35 -12.51
C ARG A 129 -15.07 -25.93 -12.55
N ARG A 130 -14.50 -25.46 -11.44
CA ARG A 130 -13.10 -25.04 -11.36
C ARG A 130 -12.14 -26.21 -11.62
N PRO A 131 -12.26 -27.37 -10.95
CA PRO A 131 -11.32 -28.47 -11.18
C PRO A 131 -11.56 -29.23 -12.50
N LEU A 132 -12.71 -29.04 -13.16
CA LEU A 132 -13.02 -29.72 -14.42
C LEU A 132 -12.31 -29.06 -15.60
N SER A 133 -11.89 -29.86 -16.58
CA SER A 133 -11.33 -29.35 -17.84
C SER A 133 -12.27 -28.34 -18.52
N THR A 134 -11.71 -27.21 -18.93
CA THR A 134 -12.45 -26.18 -19.70
C THR A 134 -13.10 -26.74 -20.98
N TYR A 135 -12.51 -27.79 -21.59
CA TYR A 135 -13.09 -28.51 -22.74
C TYR A 135 -14.36 -29.31 -22.44
N ARG A 136 -14.56 -29.67 -21.17
CA ARG A 136 -15.72 -30.45 -20.69
C ARG A 136 -16.71 -29.59 -19.93
N GLY A 137 -16.65 -28.27 -20.12
CA GLY A 137 -17.52 -27.32 -19.47
C GLY A 137 -16.98 -26.79 -18.14
N GLY A 138 -15.73 -27.08 -17.78
CA GLY A 138 -15.07 -26.40 -16.68
C GLY A 138 -14.89 -24.89 -16.92
N VAL A 139 -14.35 -24.21 -15.92
CA VAL A 139 -13.99 -22.78 -15.98
C VAL A 139 -12.53 -22.61 -15.59
N PHE A 140 -11.96 -21.42 -15.83
CA PHE A 140 -10.59 -21.12 -15.43
C PHE A 140 -10.34 -21.46 -13.95
N HIS A 141 -9.23 -22.13 -13.66
CA HIS A 141 -8.76 -22.44 -12.32
C HIS A 141 -7.25 -22.24 -12.32
N GLU A 142 -6.76 -21.44 -11.38
CA GLU A 142 -5.34 -21.07 -11.30
C GLU A 142 -4.45 -22.31 -11.07
N GLY A 143 -4.92 -23.27 -10.27
CA GLY A 143 -4.25 -24.56 -10.09
C GLY A 143 -4.37 -25.54 -11.26
N GLY A 144 -4.88 -25.13 -12.43
CA GLY A 144 -5.03 -25.98 -13.62
C GLY A 144 -6.23 -26.92 -13.60
N ASN A 145 -6.31 -27.83 -14.57
CA ASN A 145 -7.39 -28.82 -14.64
C ASN A 145 -7.05 -30.01 -13.72
N ILE A 146 -7.95 -30.43 -12.84
CA ILE A 146 -7.76 -31.64 -11.99
C ILE A 146 -8.47 -32.84 -12.62
N PHE A 147 -9.68 -32.64 -13.16
CA PHE A 147 -10.47 -33.69 -13.79
C PHE A 147 -10.55 -33.49 -15.30
N ALA A 148 -10.15 -34.50 -16.06
CA ALA A 148 -10.23 -34.44 -17.53
C ALA A 148 -11.67 -34.43 -18.04
N SER A 149 -12.60 -35.06 -17.31
CA SER A 149 -14.01 -35.13 -17.68
C SER A 149 -14.95 -35.29 -16.48
N ALA A 150 -16.24 -35.04 -16.72
CA ALA A 150 -17.26 -35.21 -15.69
C ALA A 150 -17.53 -36.69 -15.38
N GLU A 151 -17.03 -37.63 -16.18
CA GLU A 151 -17.14 -39.08 -15.93
C GLU A 151 -16.04 -39.61 -15.00
N ASP A 152 -15.08 -38.75 -14.61
CA ASP A 152 -14.05 -39.11 -13.64
C ASP A 152 -14.70 -39.63 -12.32
N PRO A 153 -14.26 -40.78 -11.78
CA PRO A 153 -14.85 -41.34 -10.57
C PRO A 153 -14.83 -40.38 -9.38
N ASP A 154 -13.75 -39.63 -9.21
CA ASP A 154 -13.59 -38.70 -8.10
C ASP A 154 -14.47 -37.46 -8.33
N TYR A 155 -14.56 -36.97 -9.56
CA TYR A 155 -15.54 -35.93 -9.92
C TYR A 155 -16.97 -36.38 -9.61
N GLN A 156 -17.33 -37.64 -9.92
CA GLN A 156 -18.66 -38.19 -9.65
C GLN A 156 -18.97 -38.28 -8.15
N VAL A 157 -17.97 -38.60 -7.31
CA VAL A 157 -18.11 -38.55 -5.84
C VAL A 157 -18.46 -37.13 -5.40
N LEU A 158 -17.71 -36.12 -5.86
CA LEU A 158 -17.97 -34.71 -5.54
C LEU A 158 -19.36 -34.26 -6.01
N PHE A 159 -19.73 -34.59 -7.25
CA PHE A 159 -21.00 -34.21 -7.86
C PHE A 159 -22.20 -34.82 -7.12
N GLN A 160 -22.16 -36.12 -6.82
CA GLN A 160 -23.27 -36.80 -6.15
C GLN A 160 -23.48 -36.29 -4.73
N TRP A 161 -22.41 -36.04 -3.98
CA TRP A 161 -22.51 -35.44 -2.65
C TRP A 161 -23.12 -34.02 -2.73
N ALA A 162 -22.63 -33.20 -3.65
CA ALA A 162 -23.13 -31.84 -3.85
C ALA A 162 -24.61 -31.83 -4.26
N GLU A 163 -25.01 -32.65 -5.23
CA GLU A 163 -26.39 -32.76 -5.72
C GLU A 163 -27.35 -33.24 -4.62
N GLU A 164 -26.95 -34.25 -3.85
CA GLU A 164 -27.72 -34.74 -2.71
C GLU A 164 -27.93 -33.65 -1.65
N LEU A 165 -26.85 -32.94 -1.28
CA LEU A 165 -26.92 -31.90 -0.27
C LEU A 165 -27.84 -30.76 -0.70
N VAL A 166 -27.67 -30.21 -1.91
CA VAL A 166 -28.45 -29.03 -2.35
C VAL A 166 -29.92 -29.37 -2.61
N THR A 167 -30.23 -30.62 -2.94
CA THR A 167 -31.60 -31.10 -3.18
C THR A 167 -32.32 -31.44 -1.88
N ASN A 168 -31.65 -32.15 -0.96
CA ASN A 168 -32.27 -32.62 0.27
C ASN A 168 -32.21 -31.59 1.41
N ASN A 169 -31.23 -30.67 1.38
CA ASN A 169 -30.99 -29.67 2.41
C ASN A 169 -30.68 -28.29 1.77
N PRO A 170 -31.61 -27.71 1.00
CA PRO A 170 -31.38 -26.42 0.31
C PRO A 170 -31.01 -25.27 1.26
N GLU A 171 -31.37 -25.36 2.55
CA GLU A 171 -30.98 -24.43 3.60
C GLU A 171 -29.47 -24.40 3.89
N ALA A 172 -28.72 -25.45 3.53
CA ALA A 172 -27.26 -25.47 3.64
C ALA A 172 -26.60 -24.38 2.79
N ILE A 173 -27.24 -24.03 1.66
CA ILE A 173 -26.79 -23.02 0.70
C ILE A 173 -27.74 -21.81 0.64
N ALA A 174 -28.66 -21.64 1.60
CA ALA A 174 -29.51 -20.45 1.74
C ALA A 174 -28.75 -19.28 2.40
N PRO A 175 -28.84 -18.03 1.87
CA PRO A 175 -28.06 -16.89 2.38
C PRO A 175 -28.21 -16.72 3.91
N PRO A 176 -27.16 -16.31 4.64
CA PRO A 176 -27.29 -16.03 6.07
C PRO A 176 -28.33 -14.93 6.31
N THR A 177 -29.11 -15.04 7.38
CA THR A 177 -30.16 -14.07 7.72
C THR A 177 -29.61 -12.76 8.30
N ASP A 178 -28.40 -12.80 8.87
CA ASP A 178 -27.84 -11.72 9.68
C ASP A 178 -26.69 -11.01 8.95
N ILE A 179 -26.87 -10.70 7.66
CA ILE A 179 -25.90 -9.91 6.87
C ILE A 179 -26.22 -8.42 6.90
N SER A 180 -25.19 -7.57 6.78
CA SER A 180 -25.39 -6.13 6.65
C SER A 180 -26.15 -5.78 5.37
N GLU A 181 -26.88 -4.67 5.40
CA GLU A 181 -27.54 -4.13 4.21
C GLU A 181 -26.53 -3.81 3.10
N GLY A 182 -25.34 -3.34 3.48
CA GLY A 182 -24.23 -3.09 2.56
C GLY A 182 -23.76 -4.34 1.81
N LEU A 183 -23.51 -5.45 2.52
CA LEU A 183 -23.14 -6.72 1.90
C LEU A 183 -24.28 -7.28 1.03
N ARG A 184 -25.53 -7.15 1.49
CA ARG A 184 -26.72 -7.56 0.72
C ARG A 184 -26.82 -6.77 -0.59
N PHE A 185 -26.67 -5.45 -0.53
CA PHE A 185 -26.70 -4.58 -1.71
C PHE A 185 -25.52 -4.87 -2.63
N PHE A 186 -24.33 -5.08 -2.07
CA PHE A 186 -23.14 -5.44 -2.85
C PHE A 186 -23.34 -6.72 -3.65
N ALA A 187 -23.77 -7.80 -3.00
CA ALA A 187 -23.96 -9.09 -3.64
C ALA A 187 -25.01 -9.05 -4.77
N ASN A 188 -26.08 -8.26 -4.59
CA ASN A 188 -27.22 -8.22 -5.51
C ASN A 188 -27.12 -7.15 -6.60
N ARG A 189 -26.35 -6.07 -6.39
CA ARG A 189 -26.34 -4.89 -7.26
C ARG A 189 -24.92 -4.51 -7.71
N VAL A 190 -23.98 -4.36 -6.77
CA VAL A 190 -22.60 -3.90 -7.06
C VAL A 190 -21.79 -4.97 -7.78
N GLN A 191 -21.68 -6.17 -7.22
CA GLN A 191 -20.90 -7.26 -7.82
C GLN A 191 -21.36 -7.58 -9.26
N PRO A 192 -22.68 -7.71 -9.56
CA PRO A 192 -23.15 -7.82 -10.94
C PRO A 192 -22.77 -6.62 -11.83
N THR A 193 -22.78 -5.40 -11.29
CA THR A 193 -22.35 -4.20 -12.02
C THR A 193 -20.86 -4.25 -12.35
N LEU A 194 -20.00 -4.64 -11.41
CA LEU A 194 -18.56 -4.83 -11.65
C LEU A 194 -18.29 -5.92 -12.71
N VAL A 195 -19.08 -7.00 -12.71
CA VAL A 195 -19.04 -8.02 -13.78
C VAL A 195 -19.44 -7.42 -15.13
N ARG A 196 -20.57 -6.70 -15.18
CA ARG A 196 -21.08 -6.06 -16.41
C ARG A 196 -20.07 -5.06 -16.98
N LYS A 197 -19.37 -4.31 -16.14
CA LYS A 197 -18.36 -3.32 -16.54
C LYS A 197 -16.98 -3.91 -16.81
N GLY A 198 -16.79 -5.22 -16.59
CA GLY A 198 -15.54 -5.90 -16.94
C GLY A 198 -14.43 -5.69 -15.92
N CYS A 199 -14.74 -5.18 -14.73
CA CYS A 199 -13.76 -5.02 -13.66
C CYS A 199 -13.10 -6.35 -13.32
N MET A 200 -13.87 -7.45 -13.35
CA MET A 200 -13.40 -8.80 -13.01
C MET A 200 -12.69 -9.55 -14.15
N PHE A 201 -12.26 -8.87 -15.21
CA PHE A 201 -11.39 -9.51 -16.21
C PHE A 201 -10.02 -9.83 -15.62
N MET A 202 -9.41 -10.92 -16.12
CA MET A 202 -8.08 -11.36 -15.70
C MET A 202 -7.06 -10.22 -15.74
N ASN A 203 -7.04 -9.45 -16.82
CA ASN A 203 -6.12 -8.32 -17.06
C ASN A 203 -6.49 -7.02 -16.33
N CYS A 204 -7.58 -7.02 -15.55
CA CYS A 204 -8.07 -5.81 -14.88
C CYS A 204 -7.95 -5.94 -13.37
N HIS A 205 -8.78 -6.78 -12.72
CA HIS A 205 -8.80 -6.91 -11.26
C HIS A 205 -8.92 -8.38 -10.80
N SER A 206 -8.22 -9.32 -11.42
CA SER A 206 -8.19 -10.70 -10.90
C SER A 206 -7.25 -10.85 -9.70
N VAL A 207 -7.29 -12.03 -9.08
CA VAL A 207 -6.41 -12.40 -7.95
C VAL A 207 -4.93 -12.38 -8.30
N SER A 208 -4.58 -12.58 -9.56
CA SER A 208 -3.20 -12.52 -10.04
C SER A 208 -2.73 -11.09 -10.35
N MET A 209 -3.56 -10.06 -10.14
CA MET A 209 -3.21 -8.66 -10.43
C MET A 209 -2.44 -7.97 -9.32
N PHE A 210 -1.45 -7.19 -9.73
CA PHE A 210 -0.63 -6.36 -8.87
C PHE A 210 -1.25 -4.99 -8.62
N HIS A 211 -2.30 -4.96 -7.80
CA HIS A 211 -2.85 -3.74 -7.19
C HIS A 211 -3.80 -4.11 -6.05
N ASP A 212 -4.28 -3.11 -5.32
CA ASP A 212 -5.10 -3.31 -4.10
C ASP A 212 -6.47 -3.99 -4.35
N LEU A 213 -7.08 -3.83 -5.53
CA LEU A 213 -8.40 -4.40 -5.85
C LEU A 213 -8.28 -5.76 -6.53
N ARG A 214 -8.17 -6.85 -5.76
CA ARG A 214 -8.14 -8.21 -6.31
C ARG A 214 -9.50 -8.88 -6.13
N LEU A 215 -10.25 -9.00 -7.22
CA LEU A 215 -11.59 -9.57 -7.26
C LEU A 215 -11.58 -11.05 -7.64
N GLN A 216 -12.28 -11.84 -6.84
CA GLN A 216 -12.62 -13.22 -7.12
C GLN A 216 -13.63 -13.28 -8.26
N THR A 217 -13.39 -14.16 -9.23
CA THR A 217 -14.29 -14.39 -10.34
C THR A 217 -15.34 -15.45 -10.01
N GLY A 218 -16.47 -15.44 -10.70
CA GLY A 218 -17.48 -16.48 -10.60
C GLY A 218 -17.22 -17.66 -11.57
N ALA A 219 -17.98 -18.73 -11.40
CA ALA A 219 -18.13 -19.82 -12.38
C ALA A 219 -19.46 -19.64 -13.13
N GLN A 220 -19.39 -19.26 -14.41
CA GLN A 220 -20.57 -19.05 -15.28
C GLN A 220 -21.66 -18.14 -14.67
N GLY A 221 -21.27 -17.05 -14.02
CA GLY A 221 -22.20 -16.09 -13.42
C GLY A 221 -22.61 -16.41 -11.97
N HIS A 222 -22.08 -17.48 -11.37
CA HIS A 222 -22.24 -17.78 -9.95
C HIS A 222 -20.97 -17.49 -9.16
N PHE A 223 -21.11 -16.86 -8.00
CA PHE A 223 -20.00 -16.62 -7.08
C PHE A 223 -20.14 -17.51 -5.86
N SER A 224 -19.03 -18.02 -5.35
CA SER A 224 -19.03 -18.59 -4.00
C SER A 224 -19.33 -17.47 -3.00
N ARG A 225 -19.84 -17.85 -1.83
CA ARG A 225 -20.12 -16.88 -0.77
C ARG A 225 -18.86 -16.25 -0.22
N ILE A 226 -17.81 -17.06 -0.10
CA ILE A 226 -16.48 -16.60 0.31
C ILE A 226 -15.94 -15.60 -0.70
N GLY A 227 -16.03 -15.90 -2.01
CA GLY A 227 -15.61 -14.98 -3.05
C GLY A 227 -16.42 -13.68 -3.05
N THR A 228 -17.74 -13.75 -2.82
CA THR A 228 -18.59 -12.55 -2.69
C THR A 228 -18.22 -11.71 -1.47
N TYR A 229 -17.98 -12.34 -0.33
CA TYR A 229 -17.58 -11.67 0.90
C TYR A 229 -16.20 -11.00 0.75
N ARG A 230 -15.20 -11.71 0.19
CA ARG A 230 -13.88 -11.14 -0.11
C ARG A 230 -13.96 -9.98 -1.09
N ASN A 231 -14.75 -10.12 -2.17
CA ASN A 231 -14.99 -9.03 -3.12
C ASN A 231 -15.61 -7.80 -2.45
N TYR A 232 -16.55 -8.02 -1.52
CA TYR A 232 -17.18 -6.97 -0.74
C TYR A 232 -16.15 -6.24 0.14
N GLU A 233 -15.38 -6.97 0.96
CA GLU A 233 -14.37 -6.40 1.85
C GLU A 233 -13.32 -5.59 1.06
N THR A 234 -12.71 -6.20 0.03
CA THR A 234 -11.71 -5.52 -0.80
C THR A 234 -12.29 -4.32 -1.56
N SER A 235 -13.53 -4.40 -2.04
CA SER A 235 -14.16 -3.25 -2.72
C SER A 235 -14.51 -2.14 -1.73
N ARG A 236 -14.96 -2.49 -0.51
CA ARG A 236 -15.31 -1.54 0.55
C ARG A 236 -14.07 -0.81 1.06
N LEU A 237 -12.90 -1.47 1.02
CA LEU A 237 -11.60 -0.80 1.23
C LEU A 237 -11.38 0.39 0.30
N LEU A 238 -11.95 0.41 -0.90
CA LEU A 238 -11.82 1.50 -1.87
C LEU A 238 -12.91 2.57 -1.80
N LEU A 239 -13.84 2.47 -0.85
CA LEU A 239 -14.82 3.52 -0.58
C LEU A 239 -14.27 4.54 0.40
N ALA A 240 -14.41 5.83 0.08
CA ALA A 240 -14.14 6.95 0.97
C ALA A 240 -15.38 7.18 1.85
N LEU A 241 -15.60 6.31 2.83
CA LEU A 241 -16.77 6.37 3.70
C LEU A 241 -16.78 7.61 4.59
N ASP A 242 -15.63 8.21 4.83
CA ASP A 242 -15.40 9.44 5.57
C ASP A 242 -15.67 10.72 4.76
N ALA A 243 -15.75 10.62 3.43
CA ALA A 243 -16.22 11.71 2.56
C ALA A 243 -17.75 11.70 2.33
N SER A 244 -18.35 12.89 2.29
CA SER A 244 -19.75 13.06 1.87
C SER A 244 -19.93 12.91 0.36
N ASP A 245 -18.93 13.31 -0.44
CA ASP A 245 -18.95 13.09 -1.88
C ASP A 245 -18.49 11.64 -2.19
N PRO A 246 -19.34 10.80 -2.81
CA PRO A 246 -18.95 9.45 -3.19
C PRO A 246 -17.80 9.40 -4.20
N ASN A 247 -17.58 10.47 -4.98
CA ASN A 247 -16.54 10.51 -6.00
C ASN A 247 -15.12 10.48 -5.41
N GLU A 248 -14.95 10.78 -4.13
CA GLU A 248 -13.68 10.58 -3.41
C GLU A 248 -13.31 9.10 -3.26
N SER A 249 -14.25 8.18 -3.49
CA SER A 249 -14.00 6.75 -3.47
C SER A 249 -13.18 6.34 -4.69
N ARG A 250 -11.99 5.77 -4.49
CA ARG A 250 -11.10 5.32 -5.58
C ARG A 250 -11.79 4.41 -6.60
N ILE A 251 -12.64 3.49 -6.14
CA ILE A 251 -13.38 2.56 -7.03
C ILE A 251 -14.40 3.30 -7.92
N ILE A 252 -14.86 4.48 -7.51
CA ILE A 252 -15.73 5.36 -8.29
C ILE A 252 -14.88 6.28 -9.16
N ALA A 253 -13.96 7.07 -8.58
CA ALA A 253 -13.12 8.05 -9.27
C ALA A 253 -12.39 7.47 -10.50
N LYS A 254 -11.82 6.27 -10.37
CA LYS A 254 -11.13 5.60 -11.48
C LYS A 254 -12.04 5.24 -12.65
N ASN A 255 -13.33 5.17 -12.44
CA ASN A 255 -14.28 4.81 -13.47
C ASN A 255 -15.05 6.02 -14.02
N LEU A 256 -14.61 7.22 -13.66
CA LEU A 256 -15.08 8.50 -14.19
C LEU A 256 -14.01 9.15 -15.09
N TYR A 257 -14.42 10.14 -15.88
CA TYR A 257 -13.48 10.87 -16.73
C TYR A 257 -12.60 11.79 -15.88
N PRO A 258 -11.26 11.78 -16.08
CA PRO A 258 -10.40 12.73 -15.43
C PRO A 258 -10.55 14.14 -16.04
N PRO A 259 -10.25 15.20 -15.28
CA PRO A 259 -10.42 16.58 -15.72
C PRO A 259 -9.57 16.93 -16.96
N GLU A 260 -8.47 16.22 -17.20
CA GLU A 260 -7.63 16.33 -18.40
C GLU A 260 -8.34 15.89 -19.69
N PHE A 261 -9.32 14.99 -19.59
CA PHE A 261 -10.13 14.53 -20.72
C PHE A 261 -11.46 15.26 -20.82
N VAL A 262 -12.11 15.50 -19.68
CA VAL A 262 -13.39 16.19 -19.61
C VAL A 262 -13.31 17.25 -18.52
N PRO A 263 -13.08 18.52 -18.88
CA PRO A 263 -12.92 19.60 -17.90
C PRO A 263 -14.06 19.64 -16.88
N GLY A 264 -13.71 19.66 -15.59
CA GLY A 264 -14.68 19.69 -14.48
C GLY A 264 -15.23 18.32 -14.06
N SER A 265 -14.77 17.22 -14.67
CA SER A 265 -15.13 15.87 -14.20
C SER A 265 -14.28 15.43 -13.00
N PRO A 266 -14.84 14.66 -12.06
CA PRO A 266 -14.18 14.31 -10.79
C PRO A 266 -13.36 13.00 -10.87
N GLY A 267 -13.09 12.49 -12.07
CA GLY A 267 -12.39 11.22 -12.23
C GLY A 267 -10.88 11.32 -12.07
N ILE A 268 -10.24 10.15 -11.95
CA ILE A 268 -8.78 10.01 -11.97
C ILE A 268 -8.36 9.00 -13.03
N PHE A 269 -7.12 9.10 -13.49
CA PHE A 269 -6.61 8.19 -14.52
C PHE A 269 -6.74 6.70 -14.12
N HIS A 270 -7.31 5.94 -15.04
CA HIS A 270 -7.49 4.50 -14.95
C HIS A 270 -7.13 3.83 -16.27
N ARG A 271 -6.33 2.76 -16.19
CA ARG A 271 -5.93 1.98 -17.38
C ARG A 271 -7.13 1.35 -18.09
N GLY A 272 -8.17 0.98 -17.33
CA GLY A 272 -9.43 0.47 -17.86
C GLY A 272 -10.42 1.54 -18.35
N ALA A 273 -10.02 2.82 -18.40
CA ALA A 273 -10.86 3.97 -18.78
C ALA A 273 -12.05 4.24 -17.83
N ALA A 274 -12.88 5.22 -18.20
CA ALA A 274 -14.08 5.61 -17.46
C ALA A 274 -15.24 4.64 -17.75
N LEU A 275 -15.40 3.61 -16.91
CA LEU A 275 -16.36 2.52 -17.12
C LEU A 275 -17.77 2.81 -16.57
N PHE A 276 -17.96 3.84 -15.76
CA PHE A 276 -19.25 4.14 -15.11
C PHE A 276 -20.06 5.25 -15.78
N GLU A 277 -19.55 5.83 -16.86
CA GLU A 277 -20.33 6.75 -17.68
C GLU A 277 -21.28 5.98 -18.60
N ASP A 278 -22.55 5.93 -18.19
CA ASP A 278 -23.65 5.23 -18.87
C ASP A 278 -24.80 6.18 -19.25
N PHE A 279 -24.61 7.49 -19.14
CA PHE A 279 -25.68 8.48 -19.31
C PHE A 279 -25.86 8.88 -20.77
N SER A 280 -24.81 8.79 -21.58
CA SER A 280 -24.85 9.12 -22.99
C SER A 280 -25.38 8.00 -23.88
N THR A 281 -26.38 8.31 -24.70
CA THR A 281 -26.85 7.42 -25.79
C THR A 281 -26.49 7.94 -27.18
N ASP A 282 -26.01 9.19 -27.29
CA ASP A 282 -25.68 9.88 -28.54
C ASP A 282 -24.17 10.16 -28.72
N GLY A 283 -23.35 9.79 -27.73
CA GLY A 283 -21.90 9.97 -27.72
C GLY A 283 -21.43 11.28 -27.07
N THR A 284 -22.32 12.10 -26.51
CA THR A 284 -21.96 13.24 -25.66
C THR A 284 -21.39 12.76 -24.32
N VAL A 285 -20.17 13.17 -23.96
CA VAL A 285 -19.55 12.69 -22.72
C VAL A 285 -20.15 13.41 -21.50
N ASN A 286 -20.59 12.65 -20.50
CA ASN A 286 -21.03 13.18 -19.19
C ASN A 286 -19.93 12.89 -18.13
N GLY A 287 -19.61 13.88 -17.29
CA GLY A 287 -18.67 13.68 -16.16
C GLY A 287 -19.21 12.78 -15.05
N ALA A 288 -20.52 12.53 -15.05
CA ALA A 288 -21.33 11.86 -14.03
C ALA A 288 -21.28 12.59 -12.67
N THR A 289 -22.46 12.92 -12.17
CA THR A 289 -22.69 13.57 -10.89
C THR A 289 -23.83 12.88 -10.15
N PRO A 290 -23.92 12.99 -8.82
CA PRO A 290 -25.03 12.36 -8.08
C PRO A 290 -26.43 12.77 -8.59
N ASP A 291 -26.57 14.00 -9.10
CA ASP A 291 -27.82 14.51 -9.67
C ASP A 291 -28.28 13.74 -10.92
N ASP A 292 -27.36 13.14 -11.68
CA ASP A 292 -27.68 12.32 -12.86
C ASP A 292 -28.46 11.04 -12.50
N CYS A 293 -28.45 10.65 -11.22
CA CYS A 293 -29.16 9.47 -10.73
C CYS A 293 -30.62 9.74 -10.37
N ALA A 294 -31.08 10.99 -10.48
CA ALA A 294 -32.47 11.35 -10.26
C ALA A 294 -33.41 10.59 -11.22
N GLY A 295 -34.37 9.86 -10.66
CA GLY A 295 -35.40 9.14 -11.42
C GLY A 295 -35.14 7.64 -11.63
N PHE A 296 -33.99 7.11 -11.20
CA PHE A 296 -33.73 5.67 -11.21
C PHE A 296 -34.14 5.01 -9.88
N ASP A 297 -34.74 3.82 -9.94
CA ASP A 297 -34.94 2.96 -8.76
C ASP A 297 -33.64 2.18 -8.48
N LEU A 298 -32.81 2.71 -7.60
CA LEU A 298 -31.48 2.16 -7.32
C LEU A 298 -31.54 0.85 -6.52
N ASP A 299 -32.63 0.63 -5.76
CA ASP A 299 -32.78 -0.53 -4.90
C ASP A 299 -33.40 -1.72 -5.66
N ASN A 300 -34.35 -1.49 -6.57
CA ASN A 300 -35.12 -2.55 -7.23
C ASN A 300 -35.21 -2.44 -8.76
N GLY A 301 -34.78 -1.33 -9.37
CA GLY A 301 -34.84 -1.14 -10.82
C GLY A 301 -34.00 -2.15 -11.60
N ASP A 302 -34.31 -2.38 -12.88
CA ASP A 302 -33.54 -3.30 -13.73
C ASP A 302 -32.07 -2.85 -13.81
N LEU A 303 -31.12 -3.70 -13.41
CA LEU A 303 -29.69 -3.38 -13.47
C LEU A 303 -29.22 -3.05 -14.89
N ASN A 304 -29.90 -3.52 -15.93
CA ASN A 304 -29.58 -3.16 -17.30
C ASN A 304 -29.92 -1.71 -17.64
N GLU A 305 -30.91 -1.14 -16.95
CA GLU A 305 -31.38 0.24 -17.13
C GLU A 305 -30.73 1.21 -16.14
N VAL A 306 -30.38 0.74 -14.94
CA VAL A 306 -29.70 1.55 -13.92
C VAL A 306 -28.23 1.78 -14.32
N PRO A 307 -27.78 3.05 -14.44
CA PRO A 307 -26.38 3.38 -14.68
C PRO A 307 -25.45 2.80 -13.60
N ALA A 308 -24.27 2.34 -14.00
CA ALA A 308 -23.32 1.77 -13.04
C ALA A 308 -22.92 2.77 -11.95
N TYR A 309 -22.68 4.03 -12.32
CA TYR A 309 -22.41 5.11 -11.37
C TYR A 309 -23.46 5.18 -10.26
N CYS A 310 -24.74 5.16 -10.61
CA CYS A 310 -25.84 5.26 -9.65
C CYS A 310 -25.91 4.07 -8.69
N THR A 311 -25.53 2.87 -9.15
CA THR A 311 -25.42 1.70 -8.26
C THR A 311 -24.30 1.89 -7.23
N MET A 312 -23.16 2.46 -7.65
CA MET A 312 -22.00 2.65 -6.79
C MET A 312 -22.24 3.73 -5.74
N ILE A 313 -22.82 4.88 -6.11
CA ILE A 313 -23.11 5.95 -5.13
C ILE A 313 -24.16 5.50 -4.11
N ARG A 314 -25.15 4.67 -4.52
CA ARG A 314 -26.13 4.12 -3.59
C ARG A 314 -25.48 3.16 -2.59
N TRP A 315 -24.52 2.36 -3.04
CA TRP A 315 -23.77 1.50 -2.13
C TRP A 315 -22.92 2.31 -1.15
N HIS A 316 -22.21 3.35 -1.62
CA HIS A 316 -21.48 4.28 -0.74
C HIS A 316 -22.42 4.89 0.31
N GLU A 317 -23.60 5.37 -0.09
CA GLU A 317 -24.59 5.92 0.82
C GLU A 317 -25.00 4.90 1.91
N ILE A 318 -25.31 3.66 1.53
CA ILE A 318 -25.68 2.59 2.47
C ILE A 318 -24.55 2.33 3.48
N GLU A 319 -23.32 2.19 3.00
CA GLU A 319 -22.14 1.94 3.85
C GLU A 319 -21.86 3.12 4.79
N ARG A 320 -21.91 4.35 4.27
CA ARG A 320 -21.68 5.57 5.01
C ARG A 320 -22.73 5.78 6.09
N GLN A 321 -24.02 5.62 5.76
CA GLN A 321 -25.10 5.74 6.75
C GLN A 321 -24.98 4.67 7.85
N ALA A 322 -24.57 3.45 7.49
CA ALA A 322 -24.30 2.41 8.48
C ALA A 322 -23.10 2.75 9.38
N ALA A 323 -22.03 3.35 8.84
CA ALA A 323 -20.87 3.81 9.61
C ALA A 323 -21.24 4.97 10.56
N ILE A 324 -22.02 5.95 10.09
CA ILE A 324 -22.56 7.04 10.94
C ILE A 324 -23.43 6.45 12.07
N ALA A 325 -24.31 5.49 11.76
CA ALA A 325 -25.18 4.87 12.76
C ALA A 325 -24.41 4.09 13.83
N ARG A 326 -23.21 3.57 13.50
CA ARG A 326 -22.29 2.93 14.44
C ARG A 326 -21.43 3.92 15.23
N GLY A 327 -21.42 5.21 14.86
CA GLY A 327 -20.53 6.22 15.43
C GLY A 327 -19.07 6.08 14.96
N GLU A 328 -18.84 5.37 13.86
CA GLU A 328 -17.51 5.14 13.28
C GLU A 328 -16.96 6.40 12.60
N ILE A 329 -17.85 7.21 12.01
CA ILE A 329 -17.54 8.48 11.34
C ILE A 329 -18.52 9.57 11.78
N PHE A 330 -18.17 10.84 11.54
CA PHE A 330 -19.03 11.97 11.87
C PHE A 330 -20.17 12.15 10.85
N PRO A 331 -21.32 12.70 11.27
CA PRO A 331 -22.43 13.00 10.37
C PRO A 331 -22.09 14.18 9.44
N ASP A 332 -22.77 14.28 8.30
CA ASP A 332 -22.51 15.32 7.29
C ASP A 332 -22.60 16.75 7.83
N SER A 333 -23.45 16.99 8.83
CA SER A 333 -23.60 18.31 9.46
C SER A 333 -22.36 18.77 10.24
N ASP A 334 -21.41 17.87 10.51
CA ASP A 334 -20.26 18.07 11.39
C ASP A 334 -19.04 17.27 10.91
N VAL A 335 -18.89 17.16 9.58
CA VAL A 335 -17.86 16.31 8.95
C VAL A 335 -16.43 16.75 9.32
N VAL A 336 -16.22 18.04 9.60
CA VAL A 336 -14.98 18.59 10.19
C VAL A 336 -15.36 19.47 11.37
N ARG A 337 -14.88 19.12 12.58
CA ARG A 337 -15.21 19.84 13.82
C ARG A 337 -14.29 21.01 14.10
N ALA A 338 -13.02 20.85 13.79
CA ALA A 338 -11.96 21.79 14.11
C ALA A 338 -10.77 21.65 13.17
N VAL A 339 -9.92 22.67 13.16
CA VAL A 339 -8.57 22.61 12.60
C VAL A 339 -7.58 23.02 13.69
N ALA A 340 -6.55 22.21 13.86
CA ALA A 340 -5.42 22.50 14.73
C ALA A 340 -4.17 22.75 13.88
N TRP A 341 -3.30 23.68 14.28
CA TRP A 341 -2.06 23.98 13.55
C TRP A 341 -0.99 24.55 14.48
N ILE A 342 0.25 24.59 13.99
CA ILE A 342 1.38 25.19 14.70
C ILE A 342 1.66 26.57 14.12
N SER A 343 1.62 27.61 14.95
CA SER A 343 1.99 28.98 14.56
C SER A 343 3.32 29.38 15.18
N ARG A 344 4.33 29.66 14.36
CA ARG A 344 5.71 29.93 14.83
C ARG A 344 6.37 31.11 14.09
N PRO A 345 7.50 31.66 14.57
CA PRO A 345 8.30 32.59 13.77
C PRO A 345 8.71 31.95 12.45
N THR A 346 8.85 32.76 11.38
CA THR A 346 9.38 32.29 10.10
C THR A 346 10.82 31.78 10.23
N GLY A 347 11.36 31.10 9.22
CA GLY A 347 12.65 30.42 9.33
C GLY A 347 12.51 29.07 10.06
N VAL A 348 11.47 28.32 9.71
CA VAL A 348 11.06 27.09 10.40
C VAL A 348 12.06 25.93 10.23
N GLY A 349 12.97 26.04 9.26
CA GLY A 349 13.96 25.00 8.96
C GLY A 349 13.39 23.85 8.13
N GLU A 350 14.31 23.02 7.62
CA GLU A 350 13.95 21.82 6.88
C GLU A 350 13.50 20.68 7.81
N PRO A 351 12.75 19.67 7.31
CA PRO A 351 12.27 18.54 8.11
C PRO A 351 13.34 17.81 8.94
N ARG A 352 14.57 17.67 8.39
CA ARG A 352 15.71 16.98 9.01
C ARG A 352 16.27 17.73 10.23
N ASP A 353 16.02 19.04 10.31
CA ASP A 353 16.62 19.91 11.33
C ASP A 353 15.79 19.98 12.63
N PHE A 354 15.38 18.81 13.14
CA PHE A 354 14.58 18.68 14.36
C PHE A 354 15.38 19.00 15.63
N ASP A 355 16.71 18.86 15.62
CA ASP A 355 17.56 19.07 16.78
C ASP A 355 17.73 20.57 17.08
N THR A 356 17.74 21.43 16.06
CA THR A 356 17.90 22.88 16.21
C THR A 356 16.69 23.50 16.91
N TYR A 357 16.94 24.10 18.08
CA TYR A 357 15.92 24.74 18.90
C TYR A 357 15.44 26.06 18.32
N ARG A 358 14.14 26.11 18.00
CA ARG A 358 13.46 27.25 17.41
C ARG A 358 12.26 27.65 18.29
N PRO A 359 12.48 28.46 19.34
CA PRO A 359 11.42 28.85 20.26
C PRO A 359 10.37 29.75 19.58
N GLY A 360 9.23 29.90 20.26
CA GLY A 360 8.17 30.80 19.83
C GLY A 360 7.00 30.11 19.15
N ALA A 361 6.94 28.77 19.18
CA ALA A 361 5.86 28.01 18.57
C ALA A 361 4.65 27.91 19.51
N ASP A 362 3.45 28.08 18.95
CA ASP A 362 2.18 27.93 19.64
C ASP A 362 1.32 26.85 18.95
N LEU A 363 0.49 26.16 19.74
CA LEU A 363 -0.50 25.23 19.23
C LEU A 363 -1.85 25.94 19.20
N MET A 364 -2.38 26.12 18.00
CA MET A 364 -3.60 26.84 17.73
C MET A 364 -4.73 25.86 17.41
N LEU A 365 -5.95 26.19 17.84
CA LEU A 365 -7.17 25.43 17.55
C LEU A 365 -8.30 26.38 17.16
N ALA A 366 -9.01 26.06 16.09
CA ALA A 366 -10.21 26.77 15.66
C ALA A 366 -11.33 25.78 15.37
N SER A 367 -12.57 26.14 15.71
CA SER A 367 -13.73 25.41 15.20
C SER A 367 -13.81 25.58 13.68
N ALA A 368 -14.27 24.52 13.01
CA ALA A 368 -14.37 24.49 11.56
C ALA A 368 -15.80 24.16 11.13
N SER A 369 -16.13 24.57 9.92
CA SER A 369 -17.37 24.18 9.25
C SER A 369 -17.12 24.03 7.76
N VAL A 370 -17.79 23.05 7.13
CA VAL A 370 -17.77 22.85 5.68
C VAL A 370 -19.10 23.31 5.10
N ASP A 371 -19.06 24.17 4.09
CA ASP A 371 -20.26 24.55 3.36
C ASP A 371 -20.78 23.34 2.55
N ALA A 372 -22.04 22.94 2.78
CA ALA A 372 -22.60 21.75 2.15
C ALA A 372 -22.78 21.88 0.63
N ALA A 373 -22.83 23.09 0.07
CA ALA A 373 -23.03 23.31 -1.36
C ALA A 373 -21.71 23.45 -2.11
N SER A 374 -20.72 24.16 -1.54
CA SER A 374 -19.42 24.39 -2.20
C SER A 374 -18.30 23.47 -1.72
N GLY A 375 -18.49 22.74 -0.61
CA GLY A 375 -17.45 21.95 0.05
C GLY A 375 -16.34 22.81 0.68
N ASP A 376 -16.55 24.12 0.77
CA ASP A 376 -15.56 25.09 1.23
C ASP A 376 -15.40 25.03 2.75
N LEU A 377 -14.17 24.82 3.21
CA LEU A 377 -13.83 24.93 4.63
C LEU A 377 -13.82 26.40 5.07
N SER A 378 -14.31 26.64 6.29
CA SER A 378 -14.23 27.92 6.99
C SER A 378 -13.83 27.71 8.45
N LEU A 379 -13.03 28.63 8.99
CA LEU A 379 -12.52 28.57 10.36
C LEU A 379 -13.11 29.70 11.21
N SER A 380 -13.36 29.42 12.49
CA SER A 380 -13.53 30.46 13.50
C SER A 380 -12.18 31.15 13.81
N GLY A 381 -12.20 32.19 14.65
CA GLY A 381 -10.94 32.71 15.21
C GLY A 381 -10.19 31.62 15.99
N GLY A 382 -8.89 31.48 15.75
CA GLY A 382 -8.03 30.52 16.45
C GLY A 382 -7.71 30.93 17.88
N ALA A 383 -7.59 29.93 18.77
CA ALA A 383 -7.16 30.12 20.15
C ALA A 383 -5.91 29.27 20.44
N SER A 384 -4.98 29.83 21.22
CA SER A 384 -3.85 29.08 21.77
C SER A 384 -4.34 28.09 22.82
N VAL A 385 -3.96 26.81 22.67
CA VAL A 385 -4.29 25.73 23.61
C VAL A 385 -3.05 25.16 24.31
N LEU A 386 -1.86 25.65 23.96
CA LEU A 386 -0.58 25.10 24.43
C LEU A 386 -0.37 25.23 25.95
N SER A 387 -0.93 26.27 26.56
CA SER A 387 -0.83 26.48 28.02
C SER A 387 -1.44 25.33 28.83
N GLY A 388 -2.44 24.63 28.27
CA GLY A 388 -3.03 23.43 28.87
C GLY A 388 -2.05 22.27 29.02
N CYS A 389 -0.94 22.28 28.26
CA CYS A 389 0.13 21.29 28.30
C CYS A 389 1.25 21.65 29.29
N GLY A 390 1.15 22.79 29.97
CA GLY A 390 2.23 23.33 30.82
C GLY A 390 3.42 23.86 30.01
N LEU A 391 3.21 24.27 28.77
CA LEU A 391 4.22 24.84 27.88
C LEU A 391 3.91 26.32 27.62
N ASP A 392 4.96 27.15 27.54
CA ASP A 392 4.87 28.58 27.24
C ASP A 392 5.17 28.82 25.75
N PRO A 393 4.23 29.38 24.96
CA PRO A 393 4.45 29.64 23.54
C PRO A 393 5.71 30.47 23.22
N SER A 394 6.19 31.30 24.15
CA SER A 394 7.39 32.11 23.94
C SER A 394 8.70 31.32 23.96
N THR A 395 8.71 30.14 24.60
CA THR A 395 9.88 29.25 24.68
C THR A 395 9.64 27.88 24.07
N ALA A 396 8.39 27.52 23.78
CA ALA A 396 8.10 26.22 23.22
C ALA A 396 8.59 26.10 21.78
N ASP A 397 9.00 24.89 21.43
CA ASP A 397 9.32 24.44 20.08
C ASP A 397 8.53 23.17 19.81
N LEU A 398 7.70 23.19 18.76
CA LEU A 398 6.70 22.17 18.43
C LEU A 398 6.89 21.68 16.99
N ARG A 399 6.49 20.43 16.74
CA ARG A 399 6.35 19.81 15.41
C ARG A 399 5.53 18.53 15.47
N GLY A 400 5.19 17.99 14.31
CA GLY A 400 4.55 16.70 14.12
C GLY A 400 3.11 16.66 14.61
N LEU A 401 2.25 17.61 14.22
CA LEU A 401 0.84 17.56 14.65
C LEU A 401 0.07 16.43 13.93
N ALA A 402 -0.68 15.63 14.69
CA ALA A 402 -1.48 14.53 14.16
C ALA A 402 -2.83 14.38 14.89
N VAL A 403 -3.80 13.79 14.20
CA VAL A 403 -5.14 13.47 14.73
C VAL A 403 -5.36 11.95 14.74
N SER A 404 -6.01 11.44 15.78
CA SER A 404 -6.39 10.03 15.90
C SER A 404 -7.42 9.63 14.85
N TRP A 405 -7.57 8.33 14.61
CA TRP A 405 -8.46 7.81 13.56
C TRP A 405 -9.93 8.18 13.80
N ASP A 406 -10.36 8.16 15.06
CA ASP A 406 -11.69 8.57 15.54
C ASP A 406 -11.91 10.09 15.61
N GLY A 407 -10.89 10.92 15.34
CA GLY A 407 -10.99 12.37 15.44
C GLY A 407 -11.10 12.92 16.87
N GLU A 408 -10.81 12.11 17.90
CA GLU A 408 -11.01 12.53 19.30
C GLU A 408 -9.74 13.04 20.00
N THR A 409 -8.55 12.69 19.49
CA THR A 409 -7.26 12.97 20.11
C THR A 409 -6.31 13.65 19.14
N LEU A 410 -5.59 14.67 19.61
CA LEU A 410 -4.46 15.28 18.93
C LEU A 410 -3.15 14.82 19.59
N ALA A 411 -2.09 14.64 18.81
CA ALA A 411 -0.74 14.40 19.30
C ALA A 411 0.29 15.28 18.58
N PHE A 412 1.37 15.63 19.28
CA PHE A 412 2.47 16.43 18.73
C PHE A 412 3.75 16.26 19.54
N GLY A 413 4.91 16.54 18.93
CA GLY A 413 6.19 16.64 19.60
C GLY A 413 6.45 18.06 20.10
N ALA A 414 6.92 18.22 21.33
CA ALA A 414 7.25 19.53 21.88
C ALA A 414 8.41 19.50 22.89
N ARG A 415 9.11 20.64 23.01
CA ARG A 415 10.10 20.91 24.06
C ARG A 415 9.99 22.35 24.56
N ALA A 416 10.44 22.59 25.79
CA ALA A 416 10.38 23.90 26.44
C ALA A 416 11.70 24.71 26.34
N SER A 417 12.81 24.06 26.00
CA SER A 417 14.13 24.69 25.86
C SER A 417 15.02 23.88 24.93
N GLY A 418 16.10 24.49 24.43
CA GLY A 418 17.09 23.80 23.59
C GLY A 418 17.95 22.77 24.30
N SER A 419 17.91 22.69 25.63
CA SER A 419 18.58 21.64 26.40
C SER A 419 17.64 20.47 26.73
N ALA A 420 16.36 20.57 26.38
CA ALA A 420 15.38 19.52 26.59
C ALA A 420 15.10 18.79 25.27
N PRO A 421 14.92 17.46 25.29
CA PRO A 421 14.50 16.72 24.11
C PRO A 421 13.05 17.04 23.75
N LEU A 422 12.71 16.80 22.48
CA LEU A 422 11.31 16.75 22.05
C LEU A 422 10.64 15.54 22.73
N ARG A 423 9.44 15.74 23.27
CA ARG A 423 8.61 14.71 23.87
C ARG A 423 7.23 14.74 23.23
N LEU A 424 6.58 13.58 23.13
CA LEU A 424 5.23 13.48 22.61
C LEU A 424 4.21 13.91 23.68
N TYR A 425 3.28 14.75 23.26
CA TYR A 425 2.10 15.17 24.00
C TYR A 425 0.85 14.67 23.30
N ARG A 426 -0.21 14.44 24.07
CA ARG A 426 -1.57 14.17 23.58
C ARG A 426 -2.56 15.08 24.26
N MET A 427 -3.63 15.44 23.57
CA MET A 427 -4.78 16.17 24.11
C MET A 427 -6.06 15.74 23.42
N ARG A 428 -7.23 16.01 24.03
CA ARG A 428 -8.50 15.88 23.32
C ARG A 428 -8.57 16.88 22.16
N SER A 429 -9.33 16.55 21.12
CA SER A 429 -9.51 17.41 19.95
C SER A 429 -10.27 18.72 20.22
N ASP A 430 -10.82 18.88 21.43
CA ASP A 430 -11.37 20.17 21.94
C ASP A 430 -10.32 21.04 22.66
N GLY A 431 -9.05 20.63 22.70
CA GLY A 431 -7.95 21.35 23.33
C GLY A 431 -7.78 21.08 24.83
N THR A 432 -8.55 20.16 25.42
CA THR A 432 -8.47 19.85 26.86
C THR A 432 -7.60 18.62 27.16
N ASN A 433 -7.26 18.43 28.44
CA ASN A 433 -6.53 17.26 28.95
C ASN A 433 -5.19 17.00 28.23
N CYS A 434 -4.41 18.06 28.03
CA CYS A 434 -3.09 17.92 27.44
C CYS A 434 -2.07 17.34 28.44
N GLU A 435 -1.42 16.25 28.05
CA GLU A 435 -0.41 15.57 28.86
C GLU A 435 0.67 14.94 27.98
N ARG A 436 1.79 14.53 28.57
CA ARG A 436 2.79 13.71 27.87
C ARG A 436 2.22 12.32 27.60
N VAL A 437 2.54 11.75 26.44
CA VAL A 437 2.12 10.37 26.12
C VAL A 437 2.79 9.38 27.08
N PRO A 438 2.03 8.60 27.88
CA PRO A 438 2.60 7.70 28.87
C PRO A 438 3.44 6.58 28.24
N GLY A 439 4.56 6.23 28.87
CA GLY A 439 5.37 5.05 28.50
C GLY A 439 6.27 5.23 27.27
N ILE A 440 6.23 6.37 26.57
CA ILE A 440 7.06 6.59 25.39
C ILE A 440 8.46 7.10 25.71
N ALA A 441 8.57 8.06 26.63
CA ALA A 441 9.82 8.77 26.86
C ALA A 441 10.97 7.80 27.18
N ALA A 442 12.11 8.01 26.52
CA ALA A 442 13.33 7.26 26.79
C ALA A 442 13.78 7.43 28.26
N SER A 443 14.54 6.47 28.78
CA SER A 443 15.02 6.47 30.17
C SER A 443 16.01 7.60 30.49
N SER A 444 16.66 8.16 29.47
CA SER A 444 17.56 9.31 29.59
C SER A 444 17.19 10.37 28.56
N ASP A 445 17.27 11.64 28.94
CA ASP A 445 17.08 12.79 28.05
C ASP A 445 18.27 13.01 27.11
N THR A 446 19.45 12.47 27.45
CA THR A 446 20.67 12.59 26.67
C THR A 446 21.51 11.34 26.82
N GLU A 447 22.02 10.83 25.71
CA GLU A 447 22.95 9.70 25.67
C GLU A 447 23.90 9.88 24.48
N ASN A 448 25.14 9.41 24.59
CA ASN A 448 26.18 9.59 23.56
C ASN A 448 26.42 11.06 23.14
N GLY A 449 26.06 12.03 23.98
CA GLY A 449 26.15 13.46 23.68
C GLY A 449 25.06 13.96 22.72
N ILE A 450 23.94 13.24 22.63
CA ILE A 450 22.82 13.50 21.74
C ILE A 450 21.53 13.49 22.57
N LEU A 451 20.64 14.45 22.31
CA LEU A 451 19.30 14.49 22.92
C LEU A 451 18.44 13.35 22.37
N THR A 452 17.66 12.70 23.25
CA THR A 452 16.75 11.62 22.88
C THR A 452 15.37 12.17 22.52
N HIS A 453 15.21 12.65 21.30
CA HIS A 453 13.95 13.21 20.80
C HIS A 453 12.92 12.11 20.52
N ASP A 454 11.65 12.40 20.82
CA ASP A 454 10.48 11.69 20.30
C ASP A 454 9.56 12.73 19.64
N PHE A 455 9.27 12.57 18.35
CA PHE A 455 8.60 13.58 17.53
C PHE A 455 7.88 12.95 16.32
N ASP A 456 7.15 13.77 15.55
CA ASP A 456 6.36 13.37 14.39
C ASP A 456 5.44 12.14 14.64
N PRO A 457 4.51 12.21 15.61
CA PRO A 457 3.53 11.16 15.87
C PRO A 457 2.55 10.95 14.70
N ALA A 458 2.08 9.72 14.53
CA ALA A 458 0.99 9.33 13.63
C ALA A 458 0.17 8.19 14.23
N PHE A 459 -1.16 8.28 14.13
CA PHE A 459 -2.09 7.28 14.68
C PHE A 459 -2.49 6.24 13.64
N GLY A 460 -2.38 4.96 14.00
CA GLY A 460 -3.01 3.86 13.25
C GLY A 460 -4.46 3.65 13.67
N ALA A 461 -5.27 3.03 12.79
CA ALA A 461 -6.68 2.75 13.04
C ALA A 461 -6.92 1.87 14.29
N ASN A 462 -5.98 0.98 14.61
CA ASN A 462 -6.03 0.13 15.80
C ASN A 462 -5.60 0.83 17.11
N GLY A 463 -5.32 2.13 17.08
CA GLY A 463 -4.85 2.91 18.23
C GLY A 463 -3.34 2.86 18.48
N ALA A 464 -2.55 2.23 17.61
CA ALA A 464 -1.09 2.32 17.67
C ALA A 464 -0.61 3.76 17.41
N LEU A 465 0.46 4.18 18.08
CA LEU A 465 1.11 5.47 17.84
C LEU A 465 2.51 5.26 17.27
N VAL A 466 2.69 5.56 15.99
CA VAL A 466 3.99 5.56 15.31
C VAL A 466 4.64 6.93 15.48
N PHE A 467 5.96 6.99 15.64
CA PHE A 467 6.69 8.25 15.82
C PHE A 467 8.16 8.12 15.40
N ALA A 468 8.80 9.24 15.10
CA ALA A 468 10.24 9.31 14.89
C ALA A 468 10.97 9.50 16.23
N SER A 469 12.12 8.86 16.40
CA SER A 469 12.93 8.99 17.62
C SER A 469 14.42 8.87 17.34
N THR A 470 15.23 9.62 18.11
CA THR A 470 16.70 9.53 18.06
C THR A 470 17.29 8.54 19.05
N ARG A 471 16.45 7.74 19.73
CA ARG A 471 16.91 6.81 20.76
C ARG A 471 17.87 5.72 20.23
N GLY A 472 17.85 5.45 18.93
CA GLY A 472 18.75 4.53 18.25
C GLY A 472 18.58 3.07 18.64
N ASN A 473 19.38 2.20 18.01
CA ASN A 473 19.35 0.76 18.26
C ASN A 473 19.80 0.45 19.70
N SER A 474 18.99 -0.31 20.44
CA SER A 474 19.32 -0.72 21.81
C SER A 474 20.30 -1.90 21.88
N ASP A 475 20.47 -2.65 20.78
CA ASP A 475 21.38 -3.79 20.69
C ASP A 475 22.75 -3.38 20.15
N ALA A 476 23.72 -3.24 21.07
CA ALA A 476 25.09 -2.90 20.73
C ALA A 476 25.81 -3.96 19.88
N SER A 477 25.30 -5.19 19.79
CA SER A 477 25.91 -6.23 18.94
C SER A 477 25.69 -5.97 17.45
N ILE A 478 24.66 -5.20 17.08
CA ILE A 478 24.32 -4.90 15.69
C ILE A 478 25.23 -3.79 15.13
N LEU A 479 25.29 -2.63 15.79
CA LEU A 479 26.04 -1.46 15.30
C LEU A 479 27.39 -1.25 16.01
N GLY A 480 27.77 -2.12 16.95
CA GLY A 480 28.95 -1.93 17.80
C GLY A 480 28.76 -0.84 18.88
N MET A 481 27.58 -0.24 18.96
CA MET A 481 27.17 0.72 19.98
C MET A 481 25.65 0.67 20.18
N SER A 482 25.19 1.00 21.38
CA SER A 482 23.77 1.18 21.70
C SER A 482 23.43 2.67 21.85
N GLY A 483 22.16 2.98 21.68
CA GLY A 483 21.61 4.30 21.92
C GLY A 483 21.74 5.25 20.71
N PRO A 484 21.54 6.56 20.92
CA PRO A 484 21.57 7.55 19.86
C PRO A 484 22.87 7.55 19.07
N THR A 485 22.75 7.71 17.75
CA THR A 485 23.88 7.84 16.82
C THR A 485 23.80 9.14 16.01
N ARG A 486 24.82 9.44 15.22
CA ARG A 486 24.81 10.58 14.28
C ARG A 486 24.67 10.10 12.84
N THR A 487 24.06 10.92 12.00
CA THR A 487 23.91 10.60 10.58
C THR A 487 25.25 10.63 9.84
N PRO A 488 25.51 9.65 8.96
CA PRO A 488 26.60 9.72 8.00
C PRO A 488 26.53 10.96 7.08
N ALA A 489 25.32 11.39 6.72
CA ALA A 489 25.08 12.50 5.80
C ALA A 489 25.49 13.88 6.35
N ALA A 490 25.26 14.14 7.63
CA ALA A 490 25.35 15.51 8.17
C ALA A 490 25.92 15.60 9.59
N MET A 491 26.26 14.49 10.24
CA MET A 491 26.64 14.44 11.66
C MET A 491 25.56 15.00 12.61
N GLN A 492 24.30 15.04 12.15
CA GLN A 492 23.13 15.38 12.96
C GLN A 492 22.70 14.16 13.78
N PRO A 493 21.90 14.30 14.85
CA PRO A 493 21.26 13.13 15.47
C PRO A 493 20.52 12.30 14.41
N ASN A 494 20.67 10.98 14.45
CA ASN A 494 19.98 10.04 13.56
C ASN A 494 18.61 9.68 14.16
N ALA A 495 17.54 9.79 13.37
CA ALA A 495 16.19 9.40 13.74
C ALA A 495 15.73 8.15 12.97
N ASN A 496 15.05 7.25 13.69
CA ASN A 496 14.36 6.09 13.14
C ASN A 496 12.89 6.08 13.55
N ILE A 497 12.09 5.22 12.93
CA ILE A 497 10.67 5.04 13.24
C ILE A 497 10.50 4.02 14.36
N TYR A 498 9.62 4.36 15.31
CA TYR A 498 9.20 3.54 16.43
C TYR A 498 7.68 3.49 16.48
N VAL A 499 7.14 2.52 17.20
CA VAL A 499 5.71 2.42 17.46
C VAL A 499 5.47 2.05 18.90
N GLN A 500 4.49 2.73 19.51
CA GLN A 500 3.81 2.25 20.69
C GLN A 500 2.60 1.44 20.24
N ASP A 501 2.63 0.12 20.47
CA ASP A 501 1.50 -0.75 20.17
C ASP A 501 0.30 -0.40 21.09
N PRO A 502 -0.94 -0.80 20.76
CA PRO A 502 -2.12 -0.48 21.58
C PRO A 502 -2.02 -0.95 23.04
N GLY A 503 -1.18 -1.96 23.31
CA GLY A 503 -0.88 -2.44 24.67
C GLY A 503 0.12 -1.58 25.46
N GLY A 504 0.71 -0.56 24.85
CA GLY A 504 1.65 0.39 25.46
C GLY A 504 3.14 0.05 25.29
N GLU A 505 3.47 -1.10 24.72
CA GLU A 505 4.86 -1.51 24.42
C GLU A 505 5.45 -0.66 23.29
N VAL A 506 6.70 -0.21 23.46
CA VAL A 506 7.42 0.56 22.45
C VAL A 506 8.47 -0.31 21.77
N ARG A 507 8.44 -0.36 20.44
CA ARG A 507 9.40 -1.10 19.61
C ARG A 507 9.95 -0.24 18.47
N GLN A 508 11.19 -0.52 18.09
CA GLN A 508 11.83 0.05 16.90
C GLN A 508 11.26 -0.63 15.65
N LEU A 509 11.06 0.12 14.57
CA LEU A 509 10.60 -0.38 13.27
C LEU A 509 11.70 -0.29 12.21
N THR A 510 12.52 0.77 12.27
CA THR A 510 13.57 1.03 11.28
C THR A 510 14.93 1.27 11.93
N TYR A 511 16.00 1.07 11.18
CA TYR A 511 17.36 0.89 11.68
C TYR A 511 18.43 1.56 10.79
N LEU A 512 18.02 2.41 9.83
CA LEU A 512 18.96 3.06 8.91
C LEU A 512 19.71 4.22 9.60
N LEU A 513 20.89 4.56 9.06
CA LEU A 513 21.82 5.49 9.71
C LEU A 513 21.57 6.96 9.38
N ASN A 514 20.81 7.28 8.32
CA ASN A 514 20.41 8.64 7.98
C ASN A 514 19.03 8.97 8.59
N GLN A 515 18.28 9.95 8.08
CA GLN A 515 17.00 10.33 8.68
C GLN A 515 15.84 9.46 8.20
N GLU A 516 15.00 9.00 9.13
CA GLU A 516 13.66 8.47 8.85
C GLU A 516 12.65 9.18 9.75
N MET A 517 11.70 9.89 9.13
CA MET A 517 10.88 10.89 9.82
C MET A 517 9.53 11.09 9.12
N GLN A 518 8.66 11.88 9.75
CA GLN A 518 7.33 12.23 9.22
C GLN A 518 6.49 10.99 8.84
N PRO A 519 6.28 10.03 9.76
CA PRO A 519 5.41 8.90 9.48
C PRO A 519 3.96 9.36 9.28
N SER A 520 3.24 8.60 8.46
CA SER A 520 1.81 8.69 8.21
C SER A 520 1.30 7.29 7.88
N PHE A 521 0.00 7.14 7.66
CA PHE A 521 -0.64 5.86 7.36
C PHE A 521 -1.32 5.87 6.00
N MET A 522 -1.17 4.76 5.28
CA MET A 522 -2.09 4.37 4.22
C MET A 522 -3.39 3.87 4.85
N THR A 523 -4.49 3.95 4.11
CA THR A 523 -5.83 3.51 4.51
C THR A 523 -5.89 2.00 4.79
N ASP A 524 -4.94 1.22 4.27
CA ASP A 524 -4.79 -0.21 4.61
C ASP A 524 -3.95 -0.46 5.88
N GLY A 525 -3.53 0.58 6.59
CA GLY A 525 -2.80 0.45 7.85
C GLY A 525 -1.29 0.25 7.72
N ARG A 526 -0.74 0.23 6.50
CA ARG A 526 0.72 0.31 6.30
C ARG A 526 1.23 1.71 6.60
N ILE A 527 2.44 1.80 7.15
CA ILE A 527 3.10 3.06 7.48
C ILE A 527 3.77 3.58 6.21
N ILE A 528 3.68 4.87 5.97
CA ILE A 528 4.48 5.61 4.98
C ILE A 528 5.30 6.69 5.69
N PHE A 529 6.50 6.97 5.21
CA PHE A 529 7.39 7.95 5.84
C PHE A 529 8.45 8.45 4.87
N THR A 530 9.16 9.50 5.25
CA THR A 530 10.27 10.06 4.49
C THR A 530 11.59 9.47 4.98
N THR A 531 12.44 9.02 4.06
CA THR A 531 13.80 8.55 4.33
C THR A 531 14.84 9.41 3.61
N GLU A 532 15.92 9.76 4.28
CA GLU A 532 17.10 10.36 3.68
C GLU A 532 18.05 9.26 3.19
N LYS A 533 18.40 9.36 1.91
CA LYS A 533 19.31 8.44 1.22
C LYS A 533 20.55 9.23 0.87
N ARG A 534 21.66 8.97 1.55
CA ARG A 534 22.97 9.56 1.26
C ARG A 534 24.02 8.48 1.08
N GLU A 535 24.57 8.41 -0.12
CA GLU A 535 25.65 7.54 -0.56
C GLU A 535 26.60 8.33 -1.46
N PRO A 536 27.82 7.84 -1.78
CA PRO A 536 28.70 8.53 -2.71
C PRO A 536 28.00 8.80 -4.05
N ASP A 537 28.09 10.05 -4.50
CA ASP A 537 27.44 10.56 -5.73
C ASP A 537 25.89 10.52 -5.70
N PHE A 538 25.27 10.40 -4.52
CA PHE A 538 23.81 10.31 -4.42
C PHE A 538 23.24 10.89 -3.12
N HIS A 539 22.31 11.85 -3.22
CA HIS A 539 21.59 12.39 -2.06
C HIS A 539 20.13 12.66 -2.42
N GLN A 540 19.18 12.08 -1.68
CA GLN A 540 17.75 12.29 -1.84
C GLN A 540 16.96 12.17 -0.53
N LEU A 541 15.78 12.76 -0.49
CA LEU A 541 14.73 12.42 0.47
C LEU A 541 13.58 11.76 -0.31
N ALA A 542 13.19 10.56 0.10
CA ALA A 542 12.27 9.73 -0.67
C ALA A 542 11.23 9.04 0.23
N GLY A 543 10.11 8.63 -0.35
CA GLY A 543 9.06 7.92 0.39
C GLY A 543 9.40 6.45 0.61
N ARG A 544 9.11 5.92 1.80
CA ARG A 544 9.12 4.49 2.12
C ARG A 544 7.75 4.05 2.58
N ARG A 545 7.49 2.75 2.50
CA ARG A 545 6.39 2.09 3.22
C ARG A 545 6.90 0.89 4.02
N GLN A 546 6.21 0.53 5.10
CA GLN A 546 6.50 -0.66 5.89
C GLN A 546 5.20 -1.19 6.53
N ASN A 547 5.09 -2.50 6.72
CA ASN A 547 4.00 -3.08 7.48
C ASN A 547 4.19 -2.77 8.97
N LEU A 548 3.09 -2.60 9.72
CA LEU A 548 3.17 -2.22 11.13
C LEU A 548 3.88 -3.30 11.98
N ASP A 549 3.88 -4.57 11.56
CA ASP A 549 4.57 -5.66 12.23
C ASP A 549 6.11 -5.67 12.01
N GLY A 550 6.62 -4.78 11.17
CA GLY A 550 8.05 -4.65 10.84
C GLY A 550 8.43 -5.22 9.48
N GLY A 551 7.59 -6.04 8.85
CA GLY A 551 7.89 -6.65 7.55
C GLY A 551 7.78 -5.69 6.35
N ASP A 552 8.39 -6.08 5.23
CA ASP A 552 8.29 -5.39 3.93
C ASP A 552 8.71 -3.91 3.99
N TYR A 553 9.93 -3.64 4.47
CA TYR A 553 10.55 -2.32 4.34
C TYR A 553 10.80 -2.00 2.86
N HIS A 554 9.94 -1.17 2.27
CA HIS A 554 9.77 -1.10 0.82
C HIS A 554 9.94 0.34 0.26
N PRO A 555 10.66 0.54 -0.85
CA PRO A 555 10.70 1.84 -1.55
C PRO A 555 9.31 2.27 -2.06
N LEU A 556 8.83 3.48 -1.73
CA LEU A 556 7.49 3.94 -2.17
C LEU A 556 7.55 4.80 -3.45
N PHE A 557 8.00 6.05 -3.33
CA PHE A 557 8.06 7.02 -4.44
C PHE A 557 9.30 7.91 -4.33
N ALA A 558 9.65 8.60 -5.41
CA ALA A 558 10.80 9.52 -5.49
C ALA A 558 12.15 8.87 -5.16
N GLN A 559 12.31 7.59 -5.53
CA GLN A 559 13.53 6.83 -5.23
C GLN A 559 14.75 7.26 -6.06
N ARG A 560 14.54 8.03 -7.12
CA ARG A 560 15.55 8.57 -8.05
C ARG A 560 15.13 9.95 -8.52
N SER A 561 16.09 10.81 -8.85
CA SER A 561 15.84 12.19 -9.31
C SER A 561 15.19 12.24 -10.69
N SER A 562 15.11 11.10 -11.37
CA SER A 562 14.36 10.95 -12.60
C SER A 562 12.89 11.36 -12.45
N VAL A 563 12.31 11.48 -11.26
CA VAL A 563 10.93 11.99 -11.10
C VAL A 563 10.81 13.52 -11.21
N GLY A 564 11.94 14.24 -11.28
CA GLY A 564 12.00 15.70 -11.47
C GLY A 564 12.38 16.53 -10.24
N TYR A 565 12.71 15.88 -9.12
CA TYR A 565 13.12 16.53 -7.86
C TYR A 565 13.92 15.55 -6.99
N GLU A 566 14.67 16.08 -6.03
CA GLU A 566 15.52 15.32 -5.11
C GLU A 566 14.88 15.05 -3.76
N MET A 567 13.88 15.84 -3.36
CA MET A 567 13.16 15.66 -2.11
C MET A 567 11.66 15.42 -2.35
N ALA A 568 11.15 14.34 -1.78
CA ALA A 568 9.73 14.12 -1.48
C ALA A 568 9.59 14.00 0.04
N THR A 569 8.91 14.96 0.66
CA THR A 569 8.70 15.02 2.11
C THR A 569 7.21 15.17 2.43
N GLU A 570 6.83 14.99 3.70
CA GLU A 570 5.46 15.22 4.19
C GLU A 570 4.41 14.44 3.36
N ILE A 571 4.65 13.15 3.14
CA ILE A 571 3.82 12.29 2.29
C ILE A 571 2.57 11.84 3.05
N VAL A 572 1.40 12.09 2.46
CA VAL A 572 0.09 11.66 2.99
C VAL A 572 -0.72 10.94 1.92
N GLU A 573 -1.60 10.03 2.33
CA GLU A 573 -2.57 9.41 1.44
C GLU A 573 -3.89 10.21 1.44
N LEU A 574 -4.42 10.47 0.24
CA LEU A 574 -5.73 11.08 0.01
C LEU A 574 -6.84 10.01 0.05
N LEU A 575 -8.09 10.45 0.11
CA LEU A 575 -9.25 9.55 0.21
C LEU A 575 -9.43 8.64 -1.01
N ASP A 576 -9.05 9.14 -2.18
CA ASP A 576 -8.97 8.38 -3.43
C ASP A 576 -7.74 7.45 -3.51
N ARG A 577 -6.93 7.40 -2.44
CA ARG A 577 -5.67 6.66 -2.26
C ARG A 577 -4.54 7.06 -3.21
N ASN A 578 -4.60 8.25 -3.78
CA ASN A 578 -3.43 8.91 -4.33
C ASN A 578 -2.57 9.47 -3.18
N PHE A 579 -1.30 9.77 -3.46
CA PHE A 579 -0.44 10.42 -2.48
C PHE A 579 -0.34 11.91 -2.76
N ALA A 580 -0.39 12.75 -1.73
CA ALA A 580 0.09 14.12 -1.79
C ALA A 580 1.44 14.20 -1.08
N LEU A 581 2.37 14.97 -1.64
CA LEU A 581 3.71 15.17 -1.09
C LEU A 581 4.25 16.55 -1.40
N VAL A 582 5.29 16.96 -0.68
CA VAL A 582 6.06 18.18 -0.91
C VAL A 582 7.31 17.83 -1.72
N ALA A 583 7.35 18.28 -2.98
CA ALA A 583 8.46 18.08 -3.89
C ALA A 583 9.37 19.31 -3.96
N ALA A 584 10.69 19.12 -3.80
CA ALA A 584 11.65 20.22 -3.75
C ALA A 584 13.07 19.81 -4.17
N PRO A 585 13.92 20.77 -4.59
CA PRO A 585 15.37 20.58 -4.66
C PRO A 585 15.98 20.54 -3.25
N LEU A 586 17.14 19.89 -3.09
CA LEU A 586 17.81 19.71 -1.78
C LEU A 586 18.16 21.01 -1.04
N ASP A 587 18.29 22.13 -1.74
CA ASP A 587 18.65 23.44 -1.17
C ASP A 587 17.42 24.31 -0.84
N ALA A 588 16.21 23.77 -0.95
CA ALA A 588 14.99 24.47 -0.55
C ALA A 588 15.02 24.83 0.94
N ALA A 589 14.67 26.07 1.24
CA ALA A 589 14.63 26.58 2.60
C ALA A 589 13.31 26.23 3.29
N ASP A 590 13.32 26.18 4.62
CA ASP A 590 12.11 26.09 5.45
C ASP A 590 11.18 24.90 5.12
N GLY A 591 11.73 23.83 4.55
CA GLY A 591 10.96 22.64 4.13
C GLY A 591 9.95 22.94 3.02
N ALA A 592 10.10 24.07 2.32
CA ALA A 592 9.19 24.48 1.26
C ALA A 592 9.38 23.64 -0.01
N GLY A 593 8.28 23.38 -0.71
CA GLY A 593 8.29 22.77 -2.03
C GLY A 593 7.07 23.14 -2.86
N GLN A 594 6.77 22.32 -3.85
CA GLN A 594 5.49 22.28 -4.55
C GLN A 594 4.66 21.09 -4.05
N ILE A 595 3.34 21.22 -4.06
CA ILE A 595 2.46 20.08 -3.83
C ILE A 595 2.38 19.25 -5.11
N ILE A 596 2.63 17.95 -4.98
CA ILE A 596 2.46 16.96 -6.06
C ILE A 596 1.43 15.95 -5.62
N VAL A 597 0.49 15.62 -6.52
CA VAL A 597 -0.43 14.50 -6.34
C VAL A 597 0.00 13.35 -7.24
N VAL A 598 0.15 12.15 -6.67
CA VAL A 598 0.68 10.97 -7.34
C VAL A 598 -0.36 9.85 -7.36
N ASN A 599 -0.77 9.44 -8.55
CA ASN A 599 -1.53 8.21 -8.74
C ASN A 599 -0.61 7.00 -8.71
N ARG A 600 -0.46 6.40 -7.52
CA ARG A 600 0.44 5.26 -7.28
C ARG A 600 0.23 4.06 -8.21
N SER A 601 -0.98 3.88 -8.76
CA SER A 601 -1.30 2.74 -9.62
C SER A 601 -0.81 2.87 -11.06
N ILE A 602 -0.31 4.05 -11.44
CA ILE A 602 0.33 4.27 -12.74
C ILE A 602 1.83 3.99 -12.66
N GLY A 603 2.46 4.21 -11.50
CA GLY A 603 3.90 4.04 -11.26
C GLY A 603 4.68 5.35 -11.41
N PRO A 604 5.98 5.40 -11.05
CA PRO A 604 6.78 6.63 -11.12
C PRO A 604 6.94 7.18 -12.54
N ASP A 605 6.86 8.51 -12.66
CA ASP A 605 7.18 9.22 -13.90
C ASP A 605 8.67 9.41 -14.11
N GLN A 606 9.01 9.82 -15.32
CA GLN A 606 10.36 10.22 -15.70
C GLN A 606 10.35 11.65 -16.24
N ALA A 607 11.34 12.44 -15.81
CA ALA A 607 11.55 13.83 -16.18
C ALA A 607 12.02 13.97 -17.64
N THR A 608 12.58 12.90 -18.22
CA THR A 608 12.94 12.87 -19.64
C THR A 608 11.67 12.91 -20.49
N PRO A 609 11.50 13.92 -21.36
CA PRO A 609 10.31 14.00 -22.20
C PRO A 609 10.19 12.76 -23.08
N ARG A 610 9.05 12.07 -22.99
CA ARG A 610 8.72 11.01 -23.95
C ARG A 610 8.40 11.64 -25.32
N PRO A 611 8.60 10.90 -26.43
CA PRO A 611 8.30 11.41 -27.76
C PRO A 611 6.88 11.98 -27.84
N THR A 612 6.73 13.15 -28.45
CA THR A 612 5.43 13.78 -28.68
C THR A 612 4.56 12.84 -29.52
N GLY A 613 3.50 12.28 -28.91
CA GLY A 613 2.62 11.28 -29.53
C GLY A 613 2.68 9.87 -28.93
N ASP A 614 3.41 9.64 -27.84
CA ASP A 614 3.30 8.40 -27.05
C ASP A 614 1.93 8.34 -26.34
N ASN A 615 0.91 7.90 -27.09
CA ASN A 615 -0.46 7.73 -26.60
C ASN A 615 -0.61 6.60 -25.57
N TYR A 616 0.46 5.87 -25.25
CA TYR A 616 0.46 4.77 -24.30
C TYR A 616 1.05 5.16 -22.94
N TYR A 617 1.70 6.32 -22.83
CA TYR A 617 2.16 6.84 -21.55
C TYR A 617 1.06 7.61 -20.83
N ILE A 618 0.88 7.26 -19.56
CA ILE A 618 0.00 7.98 -18.63
C ILE A 618 0.92 8.54 -17.55
N ALA A 619 0.88 9.85 -17.33
CA ALA A 619 1.58 10.49 -16.24
C ALA A 619 0.92 10.13 -14.90
N SER A 620 1.72 9.80 -13.91
CA SER A 620 1.24 9.52 -12.55
C SER A 620 1.12 10.77 -11.69
N GLN A 621 1.94 11.78 -11.99
CA GLN A 621 2.08 13.00 -11.22
C GLN A 621 1.22 14.11 -11.80
N ARG A 622 0.60 14.86 -10.89
CA ARG A 622 -0.10 16.09 -11.17
C ARG A 622 0.47 17.20 -10.29
N HIS A 623 0.56 18.39 -10.85
CA HIS A 623 1.04 19.60 -10.19
C HIS A 623 -0.15 20.56 -10.05
N PRO A 624 -0.91 20.53 -8.93
CA PRO A 624 -2.04 21.43 -8.74
C PRO A 624 -1.63 22.90 -8.69
N THR A 625 -0.39 23.17 -8.29
CA THR A 625 0.20 24.51 -8.18
C THR A 625 1.37 24.66 -9.14
N SER A 626 1.61 25.88 -9.63
CA SER A 626 2.70 26.19 -10.58
C SER A 626 3.74 27.20 -10.06
N SER A 627 3.49 27.80 -8.89
CA SER A 627 4.36 28.77 -8.22
C SER A 627 4.04 28.83 -6.72
N GLY A 628 4.80 29.60 -5.95
CA GLY A 628 4.63 29.72 -4.50
C GLY A 628 5.48 28.71 -3.72
N ALA A 629 5.48 28.84 -2.40
CA ALA A 629 6.10 27.91 -1.48
C ALA A 629 5.01 27.19 -0.70
N TRP A 630 5.08 25.86 -0.66
CA TRP A 630 4.04 25.01 -0.08
C TRP A 630 4.64 23.97 0.85
N ARG A 631 3.92 23.63 1.91
CA ARG A 631 4.21 22.47 2.76
C ARG A 631 2.98 22.01 3.53
N SER A 632 3.14 20.96 4.32
CA SER A 632 2.15 20.45 5.26
C SER A 632 0.81 20.07 4.64
N PRO A 633 0.79 19.22 3.60
CA PRO A 633 -0.45 18.69 3.08
C PRO A 633 -1.14 17.81 4.13
N SER A 634 -2.38 18.13 4.44
CA SER A 634 -3.30 17.33 5.24
C SER A 634 -4.59 17.08 4.47
N PRO A 635 -5.03 15.83 4.29
CA PRO A 635 -6.28 15.53 3.60
C PRO A 635 -7.50 16.06 4.37
N LEU A 636 -8.52 16.49 3.63
CA LEU A 636 -9.84 16.85 4.14
C LEU A 636 -10.88 15.82 3.66
N PRO A 637 -11.96 15.57 4.45
CA PRO A 637 -13.08 14.72 4.03
C PRO A 637 -13.89 15.28 2.84
N THR A 638 -13.49 16.45 2.32
CA THR A 638 -14.05 17.09 1.12
C THR A 638 -13.27 16.77 -0.16
N GLY A 639 -12.25 15.91 -0.09
CA GLY A 639 -11.35 15.61 -1.21
C GLY A 639 -10.22 16.62 -1.42
N ARG A 640 -10.26 17.74 -0.69
CA ARG A 640 -9.27 18.82 -0.79
C ARG A 640 -8.11 18.61 0.17
N LEU A 641 -7.10 19.46 0.03
CA LEU A 641 -5.97 19.55 0.95
C LEU A 641 -6.04 20.82 1.78
N LEU A 642 -5.78 20.68 3.07
CA LEU A 642 -5.27 21.77 3.89
C LEU A 642 -3.75 21.82 3.69
N VAL A 643 -3.21 22.99 3.37
CA VAL A 643 -1.78 23.20 3.12
C VAL A 643 -1.33 24.51 3.76
N SER A 644 -0.04 24.60 4.03
CA SER A 644 0.63 25.84 4.38
C SER A 644 1.19 26.47 3.12
N CYS A 645 0.81 27.72 2.83
CA CYS A 645 1.15 28.37 1.57
C CYS A 645 1.68 29.80 1.72
N ASP A 646 2.73 30.11 0.96
CA ASP A 646 3.14 31.47 0.60
C ASP A 646 3.06 31.58 -0.93
N GLN A 647 1.89 32.02 -1.42
CA GLN A 647 1.60 32.09 -2.86
C GLN A 647 2.47 33.14 -3.57
N GLY A 648 3.01 34.12 -2.83
CA GLY A 648 3.85 35.18 -3.36
C GLY A 648 5.31 34.78 -3.57
N ALA A 649 5.74 33.64 -3.01
CA ALA A 649 7.09 33.16 -3.12
C ALA A 649 7.46 32.84 -4.59
N SER A 650 8.58 33.40 -5.03
CA SER A 650 9.13 33.19 -6.38
C SER A 650 10.35 32.26 -6.41
N SER A 651 10.89 31.90 -5.24
CA SER A 651 12.01 30.96 -5.10
C SER A 651 11.86 30.16 -3.81
N LEU A 652 12.06 28.84 -3.91
CA LEU A 652 12.05 27.94 -2.75
C LEU A 652 13.30 28.09 -1.86
N THR A 653 14.37 28.71 -2.36
CA THR A 653 15.63 28.91 -1.61
C THR A 653 15.67 30.21 -0.82
N ALA A 654 14.65 31.06 -0.94
CA ALA A 654 14.62 32.38 -0.28
C ALA A 654 14.47 32.27 1.25
N GLY A 655 13.71 31.28 1.73
CA GLY A 655 13.40 31.08 3.14
C GLY A 655 12.60 32.20 3.77
N ASN A 656 12.35 32.08 5.07
CA ASN A 656 11.52 32.97 5.88
C ASN A 656 10.10 33.18 5.31
N PHE A 657 9.53 32.12 4.75
CA PHE A 657 8.19 32.16 4.14
C PHE A 657 7.11 32.50 5.17
N ASP A 658 6.18 33.37 4.79
CA ASP A 658 5.01 33.75 5.58
C ASP A 658 3.85 32.79 5.29
N PHE A 659 4.03 31.53 5.69
CA PHE A 659 3.06 30.48 5.42
C PHE A 659 1.71 30.79 6.08
N GLN A 660 0.69 31.00 5.25
CA GLN A 660 -0.71 31.08 5.66
C GLN A 660 -1.36 29.68 5.60
N LEU A 661 -2.53 29.54 6.25
CA LEU A 661 -3.36 28.34 6.09
C LEU A 661 -4.20 28.46 4.83
N CYS A 662 -4.11 27.45 3.96
CA CYS A 662 -4.74 27.47 2.66
C CYS A 662 -5.49 26.15 2.40
N GLU A 663 -6.68 26.26 1.83
CA GLU A 663 -7.41 25.14 1.25
C GLU A 663 -7.07 25.05 -0.24
N LEU A 664 -6.51 23.91 -0.66
CA LEU A 664 -6.16 23.59 -2.04
C LEU A 664 -7.10 22.53 -2.57
N ASP A 665 -7.85 22.89 -3.61
CA ASP A 665 -8.54 21.93 -4.47
C ASP A 665 -7.53 21.34 -5.46
N VAL A 666 -7.20 20.06 -5.28
CA VAL A 666 -6.19 19.35 -6.08
C VAL A 666 -6.63 19.13 -7.52
N ASP A 667 -7.93 19.20 -7.80
CA ASP A 667 -8.52 18.97 -9.11
C ASP A 667 -8.68 20.22 -9.94
N SER A 668 -8.97 21.37 -9.32
CA SER A 668 -9.04 22.63 -10.06
C SER A 668 -7.76 23.46 -9.95
N GLY A 669 -6.88 23.14 -8.98
CA GLY A 669 -5.75 24.00 -8.59
C GLY A 669 -6.20 25.27 -7.87
N ARG A 670 -7.48 25.37 -7.48
CA ARG A 670 -8.03 26.53 -6.78
C ARG A 670 -7.51 26.56 -5.34
N VAL A 671 -6.97 27.71 -4.94
CA VAL A 671 -6.43 27.94 -3.61
C VAL A 671 -7.26 29.02 -2.91
N ARG A 672 -7.62 28.77 -1.64
CA ARG A 672 -8.27 29.73 -0.75
C ARG A 672 -7.45 29.89 0.52
N GLU A 673 -7.06 31.11 0.85
CA GLU A 673 -6.52 31.40 2.18
C GLU A 673 -7.67 31.39 3.20
N ILE A 674 -7.53 30.59 4.25
CA ILE A 674 -8.59 30.33 5.23
C ILE A 674 -8.22 30.79 6.65
N GLY A 675 -6.96 31.17 6.89
CA GLY A 675 -6.51 31.64 8.19
C GLY A 675 -5.00 31.68 8.31
N GLY A 676 -4.53 31.84 9.55
CA GLY A 676 -3.12 32.07 9.87
C GLY A 676 -2.88 33.45 10.48
N ALA A 677 -1.72 33.63 11.07
CA ALA A 677 -1.23 34.88 11.62
C ALA A 677 -0.21 35.49 10.64
N ALA A 678 -0.48 36.70 10.16
CA ALA A 678 0.45 37.40 9.27
C ALA A 678 1.84 37.60 9.90
N GLY A 679 2.89 37.43 9.10
CA GLY A 679 4.29 37.53 9.52
C GLY A 679 4.76 36.34 10.36
N ARG A 680 4.06 35.21 10.28
CA ARG A 680 4.39 33.96 10.98
C ARG A 680 4.31 32.80 9.99
N ALA A 681 4.88 31.67 10.38
CA ALA A 681 4.69 30.43 9.66
C ALA A 681 3.60 29.61 10.38
N ASP A 682 2.43 29.50 9.76
CA ASP A 682 1.35 28.61 10.17
C ASP A 682 1.45 27.28 9.42
N ILE A 683 1.94 26.27 10.11
CA ILE A 683 2.38 24.99 9.54
C ILE A 683 1.71 23.79 10.19
N GLU A 684 1.81 22.64 9.51
CA GLU A 684 1.38 21.33 10.01
C GLU A 684 -0.08 21.33 10.49
N ALA A 685 -0.95 21.98 9.72
CA ALA A 685 -2.35 22.05 10.05
C ALA A 685 -3.05 20.72 9.77
N VAL A 686 -3.87 20.25 10.72
CA VAL A 686 -4.66 19.02 10.62
C VAL A 686 -6.13 19.30 10.90
N ALA A 687 -7.00 18.65 10.14
CA ALA A 687 -8.44 18.70 10.35
C ALA A 687 -8.90 17.61 11.32
N VAL A 688 -9.83 17.96 12.20
CA VAL A 688 -10.46 17.04 13.15
C VAL A 688 -11.71 16.44 12.51
N PHE A 689 -11.56 15.23 11.99
CA PHE A 689 -12.65 14.39 11.47
C PHE A 689 -12.40 12.92 11.82
N ALA A 690 -13.48 12.13 11.89
CA ALA A 690 -13.39 10.69 12.10
C ALA A 690 -13.28 9.95 10.77
N ARG A 691 -12.37 8.98 10.72
CA ARG A 691 -12.11 8.10 9.58
C ARG A 691 -12.73 6.73 9.84
N ALA A 692 -13.27 6.12 8.78
CA ALA A 692 -13.86 4.78 8.86
C ALA A 692 -12.82 3.76 9.34
N ASP A 693 -13.23 2.84 10.20
CA ASP A 693 -12.35 1.84 10.81
C ASP A 693 -11.84 0.86 9.75
N ARG A 694 -10.55 0.52 9.84
CA ARG A 694 -9.85 -0.33 8.88
C ARG A 694 -8.90 -1.26 9.63
N GLU A 695 -8.86 -2.51 9.21
CA GLU A 695 -7.86 -3.44 9.71
C GLU A 695 -6.45 -2.98 9.30
N ILE A 696 -5.49 -3.26 10.18
CA ILE A 696 -4.08 -3.04 9.88
C ILE A 696 -3.57 -4.19 9.01
N PHE A 697 -2.98 -3.87 7.87
CA PHE A 697 -2.31 -4.83 7.01
C PHE A 697 -1.24 -5.61 7.78
N VAL A 698 -1.28 -6.94 7.65
CA VAL A 698 -0.34 -7.87 8.28
C VAL A 698 0.50 -8.54 7.21
N SER A 699 1.80 -8.69 7.46
CA SER A 699 2.72 -9.43 6.59
C SER A 699 2.21 -10.85 6.34
N SER A 700 2.24 -11.29 5.08
CA SER A 700 1.75 -12.60 4.70
C SER A 700 2.57 -13.21 3.56
N VAL A 701 2.82 -14.51 3.66
CA VAL A 701 3.37 -15.34 2.57
C VAL A 701 2.43 -15.42 1.35
N ALA A 702 1.17 -15.01 1.53
CA ALA A 702 0.18 -14.89 0.47
C ALA A 702 0.51 -13.83 -0.58
N GLU A 703 1.23 -12.79 -0.18
CA GLU A 703 1.46 -11.62 -1.00
C GLU A 703 2.65 -11.87 -1.89
N ALA A 704 2.43 -12.24 -3.15
CA ALA A 704 3.51 -12.51 -4.09
C ALA A 704 4.58 -11.40 -4.11
N ASN A 705 4.18 -10.14 -3.89
CA ASN A 705 5.05 -8.97 -3.88
C ASN A 705 5.46 -8.41 -2.52
N GLY A 706 5.09 -9.10 -1.45
CA GLY A 706 5.42 -8.76 -0.08
C GLY A 706 5.43 -10.04 0.75
N HIS A 707 5.98 -11.11 0.17
CA HIS A 707 5.97 -12.44 0.75
C HIS A 707 6.94 -12.42 1.93
N THR A 708 6.41 -11.98 3.05
CA THR A 708 7.14 -11.79 4.28
C THR A 708 6.28 -12.22 5.45
N TYR A 709 6.93 -12.70 6.50
CA TYR A 709 6.34 -12.85 7.82
C TYR A 709 7.41 -12.66 8.88
N ILE A 710 6.96 -12.38 10.11
CA ILE A 710 7.86 -12.18 11.24
C ILE A 710 7.84 -13.42 12.15
N GLU A 711 8.96 -14.13 12.20
CA GLU A 711 9.19 -15.22 13.14
C GLU A 711 9.61 -14.64 14.51
N ARG A 712 8.62 -14.48 15.40
CA ARG A 712 8.83 -13.81 16.70
C ARG A 712 9.91 -14.51 17.55
N GLY A 713 10.76 -13.71 18.16
CA GLY A 713 11.82 -14.17 19.07
C GLY A 713 13.15 -14.50 18.39
N GLN A 714 13.19 -14.48 17.06
CA GLN A 714 14.42 -14.60 16.30
C GLN A 714 15.10 -13.23 16.15
N THR A 715 16.43 -13.24 16.15
CA THR A 715 17.25 -12.02 16.00
C THR A 715 17.85 -11.91 14.60
N ASP A 716 17.81 -12.98 13.80
CA ASP A 716 18.25 -12.99 12.41
C ASP A 716 17.10 -12.60 11.46
N ALA A 717 17.47 -12.13 10.28
CA ALA A 717 16.58 -12.04 9.13
C ALA A 717 17.03 -13.05 8.07
N GLN A 718 16.07 -13.68 7.38
CA GLN A 718 16.33 -14.56 6.23
C GLN A 718 15.74 -13.93 4.99
N VAL A 719 16.54 -13.91 3.92
CA VAL A 719 16.23 -13.23 2.66
C VAL A 719 16.46 -14.21 1.52
N GLU A 720 15.37 -14.67 0.92
CA GLU A 720 15.41 -15.39 -0.34
C GLU A 720 15.26 -14.39 -1.49
N VAL A 721 16.27 -14.27 -2.35
CA VAL A 721 16.18 -13.48 -3.57
C VAL A 721 15.89 -14.42 -4.74
N VAL A 722 14.71 -14.28 -5.35
CA VAL A 722 14.23 -15.19 -6.41
C VAL A 722 14.98 -15.00 -7.73
N ASP A 723 15.31 -13.76 -8.10
CA ASP A 723 16.09 -13.42 -9.30
C ASP A 723 16.84 -12.11 -9.06
N PHE A 724 18.12 -12.21 -8.66
CA PHE A 724 18.92 -11.03 -8.36
C PHE A 724 19.26 -10.19 -9.59
N PRO A 725 19.65 -10.75 -10.75
CA PRO A 725 19.87 -9.95 -11.97
C PRO A 725 18.67 -9.08 -12.38
N LEU A 726 17.45 -9.55 -12.14
CA LEU A 726 16.24 -8.76 -12.36
C LEU A 726 16.10 -7.62 -11.35
N ILE A 727 16.14 -7.90 -10.04
CA ILE A 727 15.94 -6.86 -9.02
C ILE A 727 17.10 -5.87 -8.98
N ALA A 728 18.29 -6.26 -9.42
CA ALA A 728 19.43 -5.37 -9.65
C ALA A 728 19.05 -4.17 -10.56
N THR A 729 18.19 -4.39 -11.56
CA THR A 729 17.67 -3.32 -12.41
C THR A 729 16.76 -2.34 -11.68
N LEU A 730 16.26 -2.66 -10.47
CA LEU A 730 15.50 -1.75 -9.61
C LEU A 730 16.38 -1.15 -8.52
N LEU A 731 17.23 -1.97 -7.88
CA LEU A 731 18.10 -1.55 -6.79
C LEU A 731 19.18 -0.56 -7.24
N PHE A 732 19.71 -0.73 -8.45
CA PHE A 732 20.83 0.08 -8.95
C PHE A 732 20.38 1.15 -9.96
N SER A 733 19.35 0.86 -10.77
CA SER A 733 18.87 1.75 -11.84
C SER A 733 17.33 1.80 -11.89
N ASN A 734 16.67 2.44 -10.92
CA ASN A 734 15.21 2.51 -10.87
C ASN A 734 14.61 3.51 -11.89
N THR A 735 14.62 3.14 -13.17
CA THR A 735 13.99 3.86 -14.27
C THR A 735 12.83 3.06 -14.86
N ARG A 736 11.92 3.72 -15.59
CA ARG A 736 10.81 3.11 -16.34
C ARG A 736 11.18 2.87 -17.81
N GLU A 737 12.47 2.73 -18.09
CA GLU A 737 12.99 2.32 -19.38
C GLU A 737 13.08 0.79 -19.45
N GLY A 738 13.35 0.23 -20.63
CA GLY A 738 13.58 -1.20 -20.77
C GLY A 738 14.70 -1.68 -19.85
N ARG A 739 14.60 -2.91 -19.34
CA ARG A 739 15.46 -3.41 -18.27
C ARG A 739 16.60 -4.26 -18.85
N PRO A 740 17.85 -3.78 -18.78
CA PRO A 740 19.00 -4.60 -19.16
C PRO A 740 19.32 -5.58 -18.02
N VAL A 741 18.68 -6.74 -18.03
CA VAL A 741 18.98 -7.82 -17.08
C VAL A 741 20.38 -8.37 -17.39
N ASP A 742 21.35 -8.10 -16.53
CA ASP A 742 22.75 -8.50 -16.73
C ASP A 742 22.99 -9.94 -16.28
N THR A 743 23.13 -10.84 -17.26
CA THR A 743 23.39 -12.27 -17.05
C THR A 743 24.80 -12.57 -16.54
N ASN A 744 25.70 -11.58 -16.52
CA ASN A 744 27.04 -11.77 -15.98
C ASN A 744 27.07 -11.70 -14.44
N ILE A 745 26.01 -11.21 -13.80
CA ILE A 745 25.90 -11.19 -12.35
C ILE A 745 25.82 -12.63 -11.84
N GLY A 746 26.84 -13.04 -11.08
CA GLY A 746 26.99 -14.39 -10.52
C GLY A 746 27.03 -14.43 -8.99
N GLY A 747 27.07 -13.27 -8.33
CA GLY A 747 27.07 -13.20 -6.87
C GLY A 747 26.75 -11.81 -6.32
N ILE A 748 26.61 -11.74 -5.01
CA ILE A 748 26.30 -10.53 -4.24
C ILE A 748 27.30 -10.42 -3.09
N ASP A 749 27.99 -9.28 -3.01
CA ASP A 749 28.67 -8.90 -1.77
C ASP A 749 27.70 -8.12 -0.90
N VAL A 750 27.53 -8.57 0.35
CA VAL A 750 26.71 -7.90 1.36
C VAL A 750 27.63 -7.09 2.26
N TYR A 751 27.41 -5.78 2.31
CA TYR A 751 28.14 -4.87 3.19
C TYR A 751 27.23 -4.32 4.27
N ALA A 752 27.73 -4.24 5.49
CA ALA A 752 27.12 -3.51 6.58
C ALA A 752 27.72 -2.11 6.65
N GLU A 753 26.89 -1.14 7.01
CA GLU A 753 27.34 0.22 7.27
C GLU A 753 27.23 0.55 8.75
N TYR A 754 28.20 1.30 9.25
CA TYR A 754 28.30 1.65 10.66
C TYR A 754 28.17 3.16 10.85
N PRO A 755 27.54 3.60 11.96
CA PRO A 755 27.44 5.01 12.27
C PRO A 755 28.82 5.61 12.57
N PRO A 756 28.95 6.96 12.51
CA PRO A 756 30.07 7.66 13.11
C PRO A 756 30.31 7.19 14.56
N PRO A 757 31.57 7.00 14.98
CA PRO A 757 31.88 6.51 16.32
C PRO A 757 31.35 7.44 17.41
N MET A 758 31.04 6.85 18.58
CA MET A 758 30.58 7.59 19.76
C MET A 758 31.51 8.78 20.07
N GLY A 759 30.91 9.94 20.30
CA GLY A 759 31.63 11.19 20.61
C GLY A 759 32.13 11.96 19.39
N ALA A 760 31.97 11.45 18.16
CA ALA A 760 32.11 12.27 16.96
C ALA A 760 31.09 13.41 17.00
N THR A 761 31.53 14.65 16.76
CA THR A 761 30.65 15.84 16.73
C THR A 761 30.68 16.57 15.40
N GLY A 762 31.39 16.02 14.42
CA GLY A 762 31.53 16.61 13.09
C GLY A 762 32.60 15.87 12.26
N PHE A 763 32.56 16.07 10.94
CA PHE A 763 33.41 15.36 9.99
C PHE A 763 34.92 15.46 10.28
N GLY A 764 35.39 16.61 10.79
CA GLY A 764 36.80 16.80 11.13
C GLY A 764 37.34 15.83 12.19
N SER A 765 36.48 15.32 13.08
CA SER A 765 36.86 14.35 14.11
C SER A 765 37.02 12.91 13.59
N VAL A 766 36.54 12.64 12.37
CA VAL A 766 36.48 11.31 11.75
C VAL A 766 36.97 11.32 10.31
N SER A 767 37.87 12.25 9.98
CA SER A 767 38.29 12.57 8.61
C SER A 767 38.86 11.38 7.80
N ALA A 768 39.33 10.32 8.47
CA ALA A 768 39.81 9.10 7.81
C ALA A 768 38.72 8.35 7.04
N ASN A 769 37.45 8.51 7.43
CA ASN A 769 36.29 7.86 6.82
C ASN A 769 35.34 8.89 6.18
N VAL A 770 35.83 10.09 5.86
CA VAL A 770 35.02 11.14 5.21
C VAL A 770 35.32 11.19 3.72
N GLN A 771 34.25 11.18 2.93
CA GLN A 771 34.29 11.41 1.49
C GLN A 771 33.64 12.75 1.17
N THR A 772 34.01 13.35 0.05
CA THR A 772 33.42 14.59 -0.45
C THR A 772 33.03 14.39 -1.91
N ASP A 773 31.79 14.71 -2.23
CA ASP A 773 31.22 14.72 -3.57
C ASP A 773 30.46 16.03 -3.83
N ASP A 774 29.71 16.11 -4.93
CA ASP A 774 28.93 17.29 -5.32
C ASP A 774 27.81 17.62 -4.31
N TYR A 775 27.41 16.66 -3.47
CA TYR A 775 26.44 16.84 -2.37
C TYR A 775 27.12 17.18 -1.04
N GLY A 776 28.44 17.39 -1.02
CA GLY A 776 29.22 17.78 0.16
C GLY A 776 29.94 16.63 0.84
N MET A 777 30.25 16.78 2.13
CA MET A 777 30.93 15.73 2.91
C MET A 777 29.93 14.67 3.40
N MET A 778 30.37 13.41 3.44
CA MET A 778 29.67 12.32 4.13
C MET A 778 30.68 11.41 4.84
N PHE A 779 30.24 10.75 5.91
CA PHE A 779 30.99 9.68 6.56
C PHE A 779 30.62 8.33 5.93
N LEU A 780 31.59 7.43 5.76
CA LEU A 780 31.36 6.06 5.31
C LEU A 780 32.28 5.10 6.03
N ASP A 781 31.71 4.24 6.88
CA ASP A 781 32.37 3.04 7.42
C ASP A 781 31.59 1.82 6.93
N ARG A 782 32.07 1.25 5.83
CA ARG A 782 31.46 0.11 5.16
C ARG A 782 32.33 -1.12 5.35
N ARG A 783 31.73 -2.23 5.80
CA ARG A 783 32.44 -3.48 6.07
C ARG A 783 31.73 -4.64 5.42
N MET A 784 32.49 -5.51 4.75
CA MET A 784 31.92 -6.70 4.12
C MET A 784 31.44 -7.67 5.21
N VAL A 785 30.18 -8.08 5.13
CA VAL A 785 29.57 -9.11 5.98
C VAL A 785 29.85 -10.49 5.37
N GLY A 786 29.73 -10.60 4.06
CA GLY A 786 30.12 -11.79 3.31
C GLY A 786 29.67 -11.73 1.85
N HIS A 787 30.12 -12.72 1.09
CA HIS A 787 29.76 -12.93 -0.30
C HIS A 787 28.77 -14.09 -0.42
N VAL A 788 27.78 -13.94 -1.30
CA VAL A 788 26.77 -14.96 -1.60
C VAL A 788 26.76 -15.21 -3.11
N SER A 789 27.01 -16.45 -3.52
CA SER A 789 26.93 -16.84 -4.92
C SER A 789 25.47 -17.05 -5.34
N LEU A 790 25.17 -16.79 -6.61
CA LEU A 790 23.86 -17.06 -7.20
C LEU A 790 23.80 -18.49 -7.74
N ASN A 791 22.61 -19.07 -7.69
CA ASN A 791 22.27 -20.24 -8.49
C ASN A 791 22.22 -19.88 -9.98
N PRO A 792 22.27 -20.87 -10.90
CA PRO A 792 22.14 -20.64 -12.34
C PRO A 792 20.89 -19.88 -12.80
N ASP A 793 19.80 -19.93 -12.03
CA ASP A 793 18.57 -19.17 -12.28
C ASP A 793 18.61 -17.73 -11.73
N GLY A 794 19.71 -17.32 -11.11
CA GLY A 794 19.90 -16.01 -10.50
C GLY A 794 19.39 -15.90 -9.06
N SER A 795 18.89 -17.01 -8.49
CA SER A 795 18.34 -17.03 -7.13
C SER A 795 19.41 -17.23 -6.05
N THR A 796 19.13 -16.80 -4.82
CA THR A 796 19.97 -17.10 -3.65
C THR A 796 19.21 -16.97 -2.34
N HIS A 797 19.73 -17.55 -1.25
CA HIS A 797 19.12 -17.50 0.08
C HIS A 797 20.20 -17.28 1.14
N PHE A 798 20.07 -16.20 1.91
CA PHE A 798 21.03 -15.87 2.96
C PHE A 798 20.34 -15.37 4.22
N ARG A 799 21.06 -15.43 5.33
CA ARG A 799 20.63 -14.90 6.62
C ARG A 799 21.72 -14.04 7.26
N TYR A 800 21.30 -13.04 8.00
CA TYR A 800 22.18 -12.08 8.65
C TYR A 800 21.49 -11.45 9.89
N PRO A 801 22.20 -10.70 10.75
CA PRO A 801 21.57 -10.06 11.91
C PRO A 801 20.45 -9.10 11.47
N GLY A 802 19.23 -9.31 11.95
CA GLY A 802 18.11 -8.42 11.66
C GLY A 802 18.32 -7.04 12.29
N GLY A 803 17.83 -6.00 11.61
CA GLY A 803 18.08 -4.60 12.00
C GLY A 803 19.50 -4.09 11.73
N LEU A 804 20.36 -4.88 11.08
CA LEU A 804 21.64 -4.38 10.55
C LEU A 804 21.40 -3.66 9.21
N PRO A 805 21.75 -2.38 9.06
CA PRO A 805 21.67 -1.67 7.78
C PRO A 805 22.72 -2.22 6.82
N ILE A 806 22.27 -2.62 5.63
CA ILE A 806 23.13 -3.21 4.60
C ILE A 806 23.02 -2.49 3.26
N VAL A 807 24.05 -2.65 2.43
CA VAL A 807 24.04 -2.33 1.00
C VAL A 807 24.57 -3.53 0.22
N LEU A 808 24.02 -3.73 -0.98
CA LEU A 808 24.37 -4.85 -1.85
C LEU A 808 25.28 -4.39 -2.98
N ALA A 809 26.30 -5.18 -3.33
CA ALA A 809 27.12 -4.97 -4.52
C ALA A 809 27.08 -6.20 -5.43
N ALA A 810 26.92 -5.98 -6.73
CA ALA A 810 26.90 -7.04 -7.72
C ALA A 810 28.32 -7.51 -8.07
N THR A 811 28.49 -8.82 -8.20
CA THR A 811 29.74 -9.47 -8.63
C THR A 811 29.49 -10.43 -9.79
N ASP A 812 30.53 -10.70 -10.57
CA ASP A 812 30.50 -11.73 -11.60
C ASP A 812 30.55 -13.15 -11.00
N TRP A 813 30.54 -14.17 -11.86
CA TRP A 813 30.62 -15.59 -11.45
C TRP A 813 31.94 -15.99 -10.76
N ASP A 814 32.99 -15.18 -10.91
CA ASP A 814 34.28 -15.37 -10.25
C ASP A 814 34.40 -14.55 -8.94
N GLY A 815 33.34 -13.81 -8.58
CA GLY A 815 33.29 -12.95 -7.40
C GLY A 815 33.96 -11.59 -7.58
N ASN A 816 34.28 -11.18 -8.81
CA ASN A 816 34.83 -9.85 -9.06
C ASN A 816 33.73 -8.79 -9.11
N PRO A 817 33.95 -7.56 -8.61
CA PRO A 817 32.96 -6.49 -8.69
C PRO A 817 32.57 -6.14 -10.13
N ILE A 818 31.26 -6.05 -10.37
CA ILE A 818 30.74 -5.50 -11.63
C ILE A 818 30.79 -3.98 -11.57
N MET A 819 31.12 -3.34 -12.69
CA MET A 819 31.27 -1.89 -12.79
C MET A 819 30.10 -1.29 -13.58
N PHE A 820 29.62 -0.13 -13.16
CA PHE A 820 28.67 0.64 -13.96
C PHE A 820 29.30 0.97 -15.33
N PRO A 821 28.55 0.83 -16.44
CA PRO A 821 29.05 1.17 -17.76
C PRO A 821 29.27 2.69 -17.89
N GLU A 822 30.14 3.09 -18.82
CA GLU A 822 30.35 4.51 -19.14
C GLU A 822 29.02 5.17 -19.53
N GLY A 823 28.71 6.33 -18.93
CA GLY A 823 27.46 7.07 -19.17
C GLY A 823 26.25 6.57 -18.36
N ALA A 824 26.42 5.60 -17.46
CA ALA A 824 25.39 5.25 -16.48
C ALA A 824 25.11 6.38 -15.48
N ALA A 825 24.00 6.28 -14.73
CA ALA A 825 23.62 7.25 -13.70
C ALA A 825 24.63 7.34 -12.54
N PHE A 826 25.43 6.30 -12.34
CA PHE A 826 26.47 6.22 -11.30
C PHE A 826 27.78 5.74 -11.90
N SER A 827 28.89 6.06 -11.23
CA SER A 827 30.23 5.59 -11.59
C SER A 827 30.73 4.51 -10.62
N GLY A 828 31.77 3.78 -11.02
CA GLY A 828 32.44 2.80 -10.16
C GLY A 828 31.71 1.46 -10.05
N PRO A 829 31.95 0.69 -8.98
CA PRO A 829 31.28 -0.60 -8.76
C PRO A 829 29.76 -0.45 -8.68
N VAL A 830 29.04 -1.46 -9.18
CA VAL A 830 27.59 -1.61 -9.06
C VAL A 830 27.25 -1.97 -7.63
N ILE A 831 27.18 -0.94 -6.80
CA ILE A 831 26.80 -1.02 -5.39
C ILE A 831 25.60 -0.11 -5.14
N GLN A 832 24.70 -0.58 -4.29
CA GLN A 832 23.45 0.08 -3.98
C GLN A 832 23.72 1.50 -3.45
N ARG A 833 22.95 2.47 -3.93
CA ARG A 833 23.05 3.89 -3.51
C ARG A 833 22.03 4.23 -2.43
N GLU A 834 21.66 3.22 -1.65
CA GLU A 834 20.73 3.34 -0.54
C GLU A 834 20.90 2.16 0.42
N GLN A 835 20.88 2.44 1.72
CA GLN A 835 20.79 1.39 2.72
C GLN A 835 19.42 0.70 2.64
N MET A 836 19.41 -0.59 2.94
CA MET A 836 18.21 -1.38 3.18
C MET A 836 18.31 -2.11 4.51
N GLN A 837 17.18 -2.61 4.98
CA GLN A 837 17.08 -3.36 6.22
C GLN A 837 16.09 -4.51 6.06
N PHE A 838 16.22 -5.49 6.95
CA PHE A 838 15.22 -6.50 7.22
C PHE A 838 15.02 -6.57 8.74
N PHE A 839 13.78 -6.74 9.17
CA PHE A 839 13.40 -6.70 10.59
C PHE A 839 13.93 -7.94 11.34
N PRO A 840 14.26 -7.85 12.64
CA PRO A 840 14.56 -9.04 13.44
C PRO A 840 13.45 -10.10 13.37
N GLY A 841 13.80 -11.31 12.93
CA GLY A 841 12.87 -12.41 12.69
C GLY A 841 12.16 -12.36 11.34
N GLU A 842 12.44 -11.39 10.48
CA GLU A 842 11.84 -11.34 9.15
C GLU A 842 12.28 -12.53 8.29
N ARG A 843 11.32 -13.10 7.56
CA ARG A 843 11.51 -14.15 6.55
C ARG A 843 10.93 -13.62 5.25
N SER A 844 11.79 -13.13 4.37
CA SER A 844 11.39 -12.32 3.23
C SER A 844 11.77 -12.98 1.91
N HIS A 845 10.86 -12.96 0.94
CA HIS A 845 11.20 -13.19 -0.46
C HIS A 845 11.33 -11.83 -1.16
N GLN A 846 12.43 -11.65 -1.86
CA GLN A 846 12.75 -10.49 -2.65
C GLN A 846 12.80 -10.88 -4.12
N SER A 847 12.41 -9.94 -4.99
CA SER A 847 12.32 -10.16 -6.44
C SER A 847 11.23 -11.17 -6.83
N PHE A 848 11.20 -11.49 -8.11
CA PHE A 848 10.33 -12.47 -8.74
C PHE A 848 11.09 -13.14 -9.86
N ARG A 849 10.58 -14.26 -10.33
CA ARG A 849 11.03 -14.81 -11.61
C ARG A 849 10.81 -13.79 -12.73
N ARG A 850 11.82 -13.56 -13.56
CA ARG A 850 11.77 -12.56 -14.65
C ARG A 850 10.58 -12.72 -15.60
N GLU A 851 10.13 -13.94 -15.87
CA GLU A 851 8.92 -14.24 -16.64
C GLU A 851 7.64 -13.63 -16.04
N LEU A 852 7.55 -13.51 -14.72
CA LEU A 852 6.39 -12.97 -13.99
C LEU A 852 6.47 -11.44 -13.77
N PHE A 853 7.65 -10.85 -13.96
CA PHE A 853 7.92 -9.45 -13.65
C PHE A 853 6.95 -8.50 -14.35
N ASN A 854 6.68 -8.72 -15.64
CA ASN A 854 5.88 -7.78 -16.42
C ASN A 854 4.44 -7.68 -15.90
N GLY A 855 3.82 -8.81 -15.54
CA GLY A 855 2.45 -8.85 -15.00
C GLY A 855 2.35 -8.31 -13.58
N MET A 856 3.44 -8.39 -12.82
CA MET A 856 3.49 -7.93 -11.43
C MET A 856 4.04 -6.50 -11.32
N CYS A 857 5.33 -6.31 -11.50
CA CYS A 857 5.99 -5.03 -11.27
C CYS A 857 6.01 -4.13 -12.51
N GLY A 858 5.91 -4.72 -13.72
CA GLY A 858 6.04 -4.00 -14.99
C GLY A 858 5.00 -2.91 -15.20
N GLY A 859 3.82 -3.03 -14.58
CA GLY A 859 2.81 -1.99 -14.56
C GLY A 859 3.36 -0.68 -14.01
N CYS A 860 3.98 -0.70 -12.82
CA CYS A 860 4.51 0.51 -12.19
C CYS A 860 5.93 0.85 -12.68
N HIS A 861 6.78 -0.15 -12.81
CA HIS A 861 8.21 0.03 -13.06
C HIS A 861 8.59 -0.05 -14.55
N GLY A 862 7.63 -0.20 -15.46
CA GLY A 862 7.88 -0.45 -16.87
C GLY A 862 8.25 -1.92 -17.13
N SER A 863 7.82 -2.45 -18.26
CA SER A 863 8.12 -3.83 -18.64
C SER A 863 9.60 -4.02 -18.99
N ILE A 864 10.08 -5.27 -18.96
CA ILE A 864 11.47 -5.61 -19.32
C ILE A 864 11.84 -5.09 -20.72
N THR A 865 10.89 -5.09 -21.66
CA THR A 865 11.10 -4.67 -23.05
C THR A 865 10.84 -3.18 -23.29
N ASN A 866 10.40 -2.43 -22.26
CA ASN A 866 9.88 -1.06 -22.35
C ASN A 866 8.56 -0.89 -23.11
N ARG A 867 7.86 -1.98 -23.45
CA ARG A 867 6.56 -1.90 -24.12
C ARG A 867 5.45 -1.95 -23.07
N GLU A 868 4.64 -0.91 -22.97
CA GLU A 868 3.50 -0.86 -22.04
C GLU A 868 2.49 -2.01 -22.29
N LEU A 869 2.40 -2.49 -23.54
CA LEU A 869 1.54 -3.64 -23.90
C LEU A 869 2.09 -5.00 -23.44
N ASP A 870 3.34 -5.07 -23.00
CA ASP A 870 3.93 -6.34 -22.52
C ASP A 870 3.59 -6.61 -21.04
N VAL A 871 2.93 -5.66 -20.36
CA VAL A 871 2.30 -5.84 -19.03
C VAL A 871 1.07 -6.72 -19.20
N VAL A 872 1.30 -8.03 -19.28
CA VAL A 872 0.27 -9.07 -19.37
C VAL A 872 0.30 -9.88 -18.08
N VAL A 873 -0.88 -10.29 -17.65
CA VAL A 873 -1.09 -11.19 -16.52
C VAL A 873 -0.41 -12.51 -16.77
N ASP A 874 0.39 -12.96 -15.80
CA ASP A 874 0.70 -14.38 -15.71
C ASP A 874 -0.36 -15.06 -14.85
N ILE A 875 -0.91 -16.14 -15.37
CA ILE A 875 -2.07 -16.84 -14.80
C ILE A 875 -1.69 -17.82 -13.69
N ASP A 876 -0.40 -18.13 -13.54
CA ASP A 876 0.11 -19.09 -12.53
C ASP A 876 1.05 -18.42 -11.52
N VAL A 877 0.82 -17.15 -11.18
CA VAL A 877 1.72 -16.42 -10.29
C VAL A 877 1.69 -16.98 -8.87
N LEU A 878 0.52 -17.36 -8.34
CA LEU A 878 0.41 -17.77 -6.94
C LEU A 878 1.09 -19.12 -6.66
N THR A 879 1.14 -20.05 -7.61
CA THR A 879 1.77 -21.37 -7.41
C THR A 879 3.22 -21.42 -7.88
N SER A 880 3.63 -20.53 -8.79
CA SER A 880 4.95 -20.56 -9.42
C SER A 880 5.92 -19.44 -9.01
N ALA A 881 5.45 -18.38 -8.34
CA ALA A 881 6.27 -17.21 -8.02
C ALA A 881 7.54 -17.54 -7.21
N SER A 882 7.45 -18.51 -6.29
CA SER A 882 8.56 -18.93 -5.44
C SER A 882 9.31 -20.17 -5.98
N GLN A 883 9.10 -20.57 -7.24
CA GLN A 883 9.82 -21.70 -7.84
C GLN A 883 11.23 -21.28 -8.29
N ALA A 884 12.12 -21.12 -7.32
CA ALA A 884 13.54 -20.85 -7.52
C ALA A 884 14.39 -22.02 -7.04
N MET A 885 15.63 -22.12 -7.53
CA MET A 885 16.61 -23.11 -7.06
C MET A 885 17.00 -22.91 -5.60
N SER A 886 16.86 -21.69 -5.07
CA SER A 886 17.06 -21.38 -3.65
C SER A 886 15.91 -21.84 -2.75
N TYR A 887 14.75 -22.16 -3.31
CA TYR A 887 13.55 -22.41 -2.52
C TYR A 887 13.71 -23.66 -1.65
N GLY A 888 13.46 -23.50 -0.34
CA GLY A 888 13.59 -24.57 0.64
C GLY A 888 15.04 -25.02 0.90
N THR A 889 16.04 -24.28 0.42
CA THR A 889 17.45 -24.48 0.78
C THR A 889 17.78 -23.80 2.10
N ASP A 890 18.76 -24.32 2.83
CA ASP A 890 19.24 -23.66 4.05
C ASP A 890 19.92 -22.31 3.68
N PRO A 891 19.63 -21.21 4.41
CA PRO A 891 20.25 -19.92 4.11
C PRO A 891 21.75 -19.93 4.43
N GLN A 892 22.55 -19.30 3.57
CA GLN A 892 23.95 -19.00 3.88
C GLN A 892 24.03 -17.99 5.04
N SER A 893 24.77 -18.34 6.10
CA SER A 893 25.02 -17.42 7.23
C SER A 893 26.03 -16.33 6.87
N LEU A 894 25.68 -15.07 7.12
CA LEU A 894 26.55 -13.90 6.97
C LEU A 894 26.64 -13.14 8.30
N GLY A 895 27.86 -13.01 8.85
CA GLY A 895 28.11 -12.17 10.04
C GLY A 895 27.36 -12.57 11.32
N LEU A 896 26.90 -13.82 11.42
CA LEU A 896 26.22 -14.41 12.59
C LEU A 896 27.14 -15.31 13.41
#